data_AF-A0A4R5WRX2-F1
#
_entry.id   AF-A0A4R5WRX2-F1
#
_cell.length_a   1.000
_cell.length_b   1.000
_cell.length_c   1.000
_cell.angle_alpha   90.00
_cell.angle_beta   90.00
_cell.angle_gamma   90.00
#
_symmetry.space_group_name_H-M   'P 1'
#
loop_
_entity.id
_entity.type
_entity.pdbx_description
1 polymer ?
#
loop_
_entity_poly.entity_id
_entity_poly.type
_entity_poly.pdbx_seq_one_letter_code
_entity_poly.pdbx_strand_id
1 'polypeptide(L)'
;MPTPPPPPTPAATRQSAGMGTRAAGFYRHDLDGLRGIAIALVAAFHIWFGRVSGGVDVFLALSGFFFGGKVLRAGLGGKLSPATEVVRLIRRLLPALVVVLAACALLTVLIQPQTRWEAFADQSLASLGYYQNWELANSAADYLRAGESVSPLQHIWSMSVQGQFYVAFLVLVAAVAYLGRPLGKHVRTAFVVLLIALTVASFVYAIIAHQGYQATAYYNSFARAWELLLGALVGAVVPYIRWPMWLRTVVATVALAAILSCGALIDGVQEFPGPWALVPVGAAMLMIIAGANMAADPATRGRMPLPNRLLAVGPLVTLGAMAYSLYLWHWPLLIFWLSYTGHRQANFFEGLGVLLVSGVLAYLTTRHVEDPLRYRATTAPAAPVPWQLRWRRPTIALGSVVALLGVTLTATSFTWREHLVAERAGGKELSGLSAADYPGARALVNHVRVPKLRMRPTVLEVKEDLPASTRDGCISDFVNPTVVNCTYGDNDAPRTIALAGGSHAEHWLPALDLLGRLHHFKVVTYLKMGCALSTEQVPLIMGNNAPYPQCRQWVETTMAKLVTDRPDYVFTTSTRPWNIRSGDVMPATYIGIWQTLSDNNIPILGVRDTPWLVKDGQPFNPADCLAKAGNSESCGVKRSDLLSDHNGTLDFVAQFPLLKPIDLSDAICRPDTCRAVEGNVLIYRDPHHLTPTYMRTLAPELGRQIAAITGWW
;
A
#
# COMPACT_ATOMS: atom_id res chain seq x y z
N MET A 1 60.63 84.62 -19.27
CA MET A 1 59.23 84.16 -19.10
C MET A 1 59.27 82.66 -18.82
N PRO A 2 58.69 82.18 -17.72
CA PRO A 2 58.93 80.85 -17.17
C PRO A 2 57.89 79.82 -17.67
N THR A 3 58.31 78.56 -17.71
CA THR A 3 57.53 77.35 -18.02
C THR A 3 56.35 77.13 -17.05
N PRO A 4 55.19 76.66 -17.53
CA PRO A 4 54.04 76.38 -16.67
C PRO A 4 54.22 75.08 -15.84
N PRO A 5 53.54 74.97 -14.68
CA PRO A 5 53.73 73.88 -13.71
C PRO A 5 53.02 72.58 -14.13
N PRO A 6 53.43 71.41 -13.59
CA PRO A 6 52.81 70.13 -13.89
C PRO A 6 51.39 70.00 -13.28
N PRO A 7 50.51 69.18 -13.89
CA PRO A 7 49.13 69.00 -13.44
C PRO A 7 49.03 68.17 -12.14
N PRO A 8 47.94 68.33 -11.35
CA PRO A 8 47.79 67.71 -10.04
C PRO A 8 47.47 66.21 -10.11
N THR A 9 48.04 65.45 -9.18
CA THR A 9 47.79 64.03 -8.94
C THR A 9 46.33 63.76 -8.56
N PRO A 10 45.63 62.77 -9.16
CA PRO A 10 44.25 62.46 -8.76
C PRO A 10 44.22 61.78 -7.39
N ALA A 11 43.39 62.31 -6.50
CA ALA A 11 43.10 61.75 -5.19
C ALA A 11 42.47 60.34 -5.29
N ALA A 12 42.91 59.45 -4.39
CA ALA A 12 42.40 58.10 -4.24
C ALA A 12 40.88 58.09 -4.01
N THR A 13 40.12 57.67 -5.03
CA THR A 13 38.69 57.42 -4.93
C THR A 13 38.48 56.10 -4.20
N ARG A 14 37.85 56.15 -3.02
CA ARG A 14 37.34 54.98 -2.31
C ARG A 14 36.40 54.22 -3.26
N GLN A 15 36.83 53.05 -3.72
CA GLN A 15 35.96 52.10 -4.42
C GLN A 15 34.84 51.70 -3.46
N SER A 16 33.63 52.20 -3.73
CA SER A 16 32.41 51.62 -3.18
C SER A 16 32.33 50.18 -3.69
N ALA A 17 32.22 49.26 -2.75
CA ALA A 17 32.01 47.84 -3.01
C ALA A 17 30.73 47.66 -3.84
N GLY A 18 30.89 47.53 -5.15
CA GLY A 18 29.82 47.14 -6.06
C GLY A 18 29.34 45.74 -5.68
N MET A 19 28.14 45.67 -5.12
CA MET A 19 27.37 44.44 -4.95
C MET A 19 27.34 43.68 -6.28
N GLY A 20 28.04 42.54 -6.31
CA GLY A 20 28.02 41.60 -7.42
C GLY A 20 26.60 41.20 -7.79
N THR A 21 26.25 41.46 -9.04
CA THR A 21 25.04 40.99 -9.70
C THR A 21 25.09 39.48 -9.94
N ARG A 22 23.89 38.88 -10.05
CA ARG A 22 23.59 37.44 -10.23
C ARG A 22 24.36 36.77 -11.39
N ALA A 23 25.58 36.29 -11.17
CA ALA A 23 26.26 35.38 -12.09
C ALA A 23 26.95 34.23 -11.33
N ALA A 24 26.54 32.99 -11.66
CA ALA A 24 27.09 31.71 -11.21
C ALA A 24 26.99 31.36 -9.71
N GLY A 25 25.79 31.05 -9.23
CA GLY A 25 25.65 30.23 -8.02
C GLY A 25 26.17 28.82 -8.30
N PHE A 26 27.11 28.34 -7.49
CA PHE A 26 27.65 26.97 -7.53
C PHE A 26 26.51 25.93 -7.51
N TYR A 27 26.29 25.21 -8.61
CA TYR A 27 25.27 24.17 -8.70
C TYR A 27 25.76 22.89 -8.01
N ARG A 28 24.95 22.34 -7.10
CA ARG A 28 25.28 21.16 -6.27
C ARG A 28 25.05 19.85 -7.04
N HIS A 29 25.93 19.54 -8.00
CA HIS A 29 25.88 18.29 -8.78
C HIS A 29 25.97 17.03 -7.90
N ASP A 30 26.61 17.12 -6.74
CA ASP A 30 26.69 16.04 -5.76
C ASP A 30 25.30 15.60 -5.24
N LEU A 31 24.33 16.51 -5.16
CA LEU A 31 22.97 16.17 -4.74
C LEU A 31 22.16 15.49 -5.86
N ASP A 32 22.44 15.79 -7.13
CA ASP A 32 21.86 15.01 -8.24
C ASP A 32 22.47 13.60 -8.27
N GLY A 33 23.78 13.48 -8.03
CA GLY A 33 24.42 12.18 -7.84
C GLY A 33 23.83 11.36 -6.70
N LEU A 34 23.54 12.02 -5.57
CA LEU A 34 22.87 11.39 -4.43
C LEU A 34 21.47 10.86 -4.79
N ARG A 35 20.70 11.63 -5.58
CA ARG A 35 19.43 11.16 -6.15
C ARG A 35 19.63 9.96 -7.06
N GLY A 36 20.69 9.96 -7.86
CA GLY A 36 21.07 8.82 -8.72
C GLY A 36 21.34 7.54 -7.92
N ILE A 37 22.12 7.62 -6.85
CA ILE A 37 22.34 6.46 -5.96
C ILE A 37 21.04 6.03 -5.29
N ALA A 38 20.26 6.97 -4.76
CA ALA A 38 19.00 6.66 -4.09
C ALA A 38 18.03 5.89 -5.02
N ILE A 39 17.87 6.31 -6.28
CA ILE A 39 16.99 5.59 -7.21
C ILE A 39 17.56 4.22 -7.62
N ALA A 40 18.88 4.10 -7.78
CA ALA A 40 19.52 2.83 -8.07
C ALA A 40 19.26 1.82 -6.95
N LEU A 41 19.43 2.25 -5.70
CA LEU A 41 19.16 1.42 -4.52
C LEU A 41 17.68 1.06 -4.44
N VAL A 42 16.75 1.98 -4.68
CA VAL A 42 15.31 1.67 -4.70
C VAL A 42 15.00 0.59 -5.74
N ALA A 43 15.44 0.77 -6.98
CA ALA A 43 15.16 -0.18 -8.05
C ALA A 43 15.80 -1.56 -7.79
N ALA A 44 17.07 -1.59 -7.36
CA ALA A 44 17.75 -2.85 -7.08
C ALA A 44 17.12 -3.63 -5.92
N PHE A 45 16.76 -2.94 -4.83
CA PHE A 45 16.12 -3.59 -3.68
C PHE A 45 14.70 -4.08 -3.97
N HIS A 46 13.95 -3.39 -4.84
CA HIS A 46 12.66 -3.87 -5.32
C HIS A 46 12.79 -5.11 -6.22
N ILE A 47 13.74 -5.10 -7.16
CA ILE A 47 13.88 -6.16 -8.18
C ILE A 47 14.42 -7.47 -7.59
N TRP A 48 15.49 -7.42 -6.80
CA TRP A 48 16.20 -8.64 -6.37
C TRP A 48 16.01 -9.02 -4.91
N PHE A 49 15.71 -8.07 -4.04
CA PHE A 49 15.74 -8.31 -2.60
C PHE A 49 14.35 -8.23 -1.95
N GLY A 50 13.36 -7.68 -2.65
CA GLY A 50 12.01 -7.45 -2.12
C GLY A 50 12.04 -6.73 -0.77
N ARG A 51 12.92 -5.72 -0.63
CA ARG A 51 13.12 -4.92 0.59
C ARG A 51 13.10 -3.43 0.23
N VAL A 52 13.04 -2.57 1.24
CA VAL A 52 13.09 -1.10 1.06
C VAL A 52 14.45 -0.59 1.52
N SER A 53 15.14 0.15 0.64
CA SER A 53 16.53 0.55 0.85
C SER A 53 16.75 1.83 1.65
N GLY A 54 15.68 2.59 1.94
CA GLY A 54 15.76 3.96 2.47
C GLY A 54 15.94 5.05 1.41
N GLY A 55 16.08 4.67 0.13
CA GLY A 55 16.28 5.66 -0.95
C GLY A 55 15.07 6.58 -1.16
N VAL A 56 13.84 6.11 -0.92
CA VAL A 56 12.63 6.95 -0.98
C VAL A 56 12.67 8.02 0.11
N ASP A 57 13.06 7.66 1.33
CA ASP A 57 13.19 8.58 2.47
C ASP A 57 14.26 9.64 2.17
N VAL A 58 15.38 9.26 1.51
CA VAL A 58 16.37 10.21 0.97
C VAL A 58 15.74 11.16 -0.06
N PHE A 59 14.87 10.68 -0.95
CA PHE A 59 14.16 11.54 -1.89
C PHE A 59 13.21 12.52 -1.20
N LEU A 60 12.44 12.08 -0.22
CA LEU A 60 11.53 12.94 0.55
C LEU A 60 12.31 14.03 1.29
N ALA A 61 13.42 13.66 1.93
CA ALA A 61 14.35 14.56 2.60
C ALA A 61 14.95 15.61 1.64
N LEU A 62 15.45 15.20 0.48
CA LEU A 62 15.98 16.10 -0.55
C LEU A 62 14.90 17.04 -1.13
N SER A 63 13.68 16.53 -1.27
CA SER A 63 12.54 17.30 -1.78
C SER A 63 12.18 18.45 -0.83
N GLY A 64 12.14 18.14 0.47
CA GLY A 64 12.01 19.13 1.53
C GLY A 64 13.12 20.19 1.49
N PHE A 65 14.37 19.77 1.30
CA PHE A 65 15.51 20.68 1.20
C PHE A 65 15.42 21.64 0.01
N PHE A 66 15.21 21.12 -1.21
CA PHE A 66 15.16 21.95 -2.42
C PHE A 66 13.94 22.85 -2.46
N PHE A 67 12.76 22.29 -2.20
CA PHE A 67 11.51 23.04 -2.28
C PHE A 67 11.34 23.95 -1.07
N GLY A 68 11.49 23.39 0.14
CA GLY A 68 11.36 24.14 1.39
C GLY A 68 12.36 25.28 1.48
N GLY A 69 13.64 25.03 1.20
CA GLY A 69 14.68 26.08 1.21
C GLY A 69 14.46 27.17 0.15
N LYS A 70 13.85 26.85 -1.00
CA LYS A 70 13.45 27.85 -2.01
C LYS A 70 12.27 28.70 -1.51
N VAL A 71 11.21 28.05 -1.02
CA VAL A 71 9.98 28.71 -0.58
C VAL A 71 10.22 29.55 0.68
N LEU A 72 11.02 29.08 1.63
CA LEU A 72 11.46 29.83 2.82
C LEU A 72 12.12 31.17 2.46
N ARG A 73 13.00 31.18 1.45
CA ARG A 73 13.69 32.38 0.99
C ARG A 73 12.77 33.34 0.22
N ALA A 74 11.81 32.82 -0.54
CA ALA A 74 10.92 33.61 -1.38
C ALA A 74 9.66 34.14 -0.65
N GLY A 75 9.08 33.33 0.23
CA GLY A 75 7.80 33.58 0.91
C GLY A 75 7.88 34.65 1.99
N LEU A 76 8.91 34.60 2.83
CA LEU A 76 9.09 35.57 3.92
C LEU A 76 9.45 36.99 3.42
N GLY A 77 9.84 37.13 2.16
CA GLY A 77 10.11 38.41 1.50
C GLY A 77 8.96 38.93 0.62
N GLY A 78 7.77 38.30 0.67
CA GLY A 78 6.55 38.78 -0.01
C GLY A 78 6.48 38.56 -1.53
N LYS A 79 7.39 37.76 -2.12
CA LYS A 79 7.47 37.56 -3.59
C LYS A 79 6.97 36.19 -4.07
N LEU A 80 6.34 35.40 -3.19
CA LEU A 80 5.87 34.06 -3.54
C LEU A 80 4.47 34.13 -4.16
N SER A 81 4.33 33.61 -5.38
CA SER A 81 3.02 33.32 -6.00
C SER A 81 2.77 31.80 -5.90
N PRO A 82 1.88 31.34 -5.01
CA PRO A 82 1.57 29.92 -4.86
C PRO A 82 1.11 29.28 -6.17
N ALA A 83 0.23 29.97 -6.92
CA ALA A 83 -0.27 29.50 -8.20
C ALA A 83 0.85 29.26 -9.23
N THR A 84 1.85 30.14 -9.29
CA THR A 84 2.98 29.98 -10.22
C THR A 84 3.84 28.77 -9.87
N GLU A 85 4.06 28.50 -8.58
CA GLU A 85 4.81 27.32 -8.16
C GLU A 85 4.03 26.02 -8.41
N VAL A 86 2.71 26.02 -8.18
CA VAL A 86 1.84 24.88 -8.51
C VAL A 86 1.89 24.56 -10.00
N VAL A 87 1.76 25.56 -10.88
CA VAL A 87 1.85 25.35 -12.34
C VAL A 87 3.21 24.77 -12.75
N ARG A 88 4.31 25.20 -12.12
CA ARG A 88 5.64 24.63 -12.38
C ARG A 88 5.73 23.18 -11.92
N LEU A 89 5.14 22.83 -10.79
CA LEU A 89 5.09 21.45 -10.28
C LEU A 89 4.28 20.57 -11.23
N ILE A 90 3.09 21.02 -11.66
CA ILE A 90 2.24 20.28 -12.61
C ILE A 90 3.00 20.01 -13.90
N ARG A 91 3.62 21.03 -14.51
CA ARG A 91 4.39 20.86 -15.76
C ARG A 91 5.63 19.98 -15.62
N ARG A 92 6.14 19.81 -14.41
CA ARG A 92 7.33 18.99 -14.13
C ARG A 92 6.96 17.53 -13.87
N LEU A 93 5.90 17.27 -13.12
CA LEU A 93 5.62 15.93 -12.61
C LEU A 93 4.52 15.22 -13.41
N LEU A 94 3.41 15.91 -13.71
CA LEU A 94 2.22 15.28 -14.28
C LEU A 94 2.45 14.63 -15.66
N PRO A 95 3.24 15.21 -16.60
CA PRO A 95 3.35 14.63 -17.94
C PRO A 95 3.95 13.22 -17.98
N ALA A 96 5.06 12.97 -17.28
CA ALA A 96 5.67 11.65 -17.25
C ALA A 96 4.79 10.63 -16.51
N LEU A 97 4.14 11.07 -15.43
CA LEU A 97 3.17 10.25 -14.71
C LEU A 97 2.04 9.77 -15.64
N VAL A 98 1.42 10.67 -16.41
CA VAL A 98 0.35 10.32 -17.35
C VAL A 98 0.80 9.33 -18.42
N VAL A 99 2.01 9.51 -18.96
CA VAL A 99 2.57 8.57 -19.95
C VAL A 99 2.75 7.17 -19.36
N VAL A 100 3.28 7.08 -18.15
CA VAL A 100 3.47 5.80 -17.46
C VAL A 100 2.13 5.17 -17.10
N LEU A 101 1.17 5.93 -16.59
CA LEU A 101 -0.19 5.44 -16.30
C LEU A 101 -0.89 4.92 -17.57
N ALA A 102 -0.72 5.60 -18.71
CA ALA A 102 -1.27 5.16 -19.99
C ALA A 102 -0.66 3.82 -20.45
N ALA A 103 0.67 3.69 -20.34
CA ALA A 103 1.34 2.44 -20.63
C ALA A 103 0.92 1.31 -19.68
N CYS A 104 0.78 1.61 -18.38
CA CYS A 104 0.29 0.66 -17.40
C CYS A 104 -1.15 0.25 -17.69
N ALA A 105 -2.03 1.16 -18.12
CA ALA A 105 -3.41 0.84 -18.46
C ALA A 105 -3.48 -0.17 -19.62
N LEU A 106 -2.66 0.04 -20.65
CA LEU A 106 -2.52 -0.90 -21.76
C LEU A 106 -2.02 -2.27 -21.26
N LEU A 107 -0.96 -2.30 -20.47
CA LEU A 107 -0.42 -3.55 -19.92
C LEU A 107 -1.40 -4.27 -18.98
N THR A 108 -2.19 -3.53 -18.19
CA THR A 108 -3.25 -4.09 -17.35
C THR A 108 -4.29 -4.83 -18.17
N VAL A 109 -4.74 -4.24 -19.29
CA VAL A 109 -5.71 -4.89 -20.19
C VAL A 109 -5.11 -6.12 -20.89
N LEU A 110 -3.82 -6.08 -21.23
CA LEU A 110 -3.15 -7.16 -21.97
C LEU A 110 -2.69 -8.32 -21.09
N ILE A 111 -2.33 -8.08 -19.82
CA ILE A 111 -1.64 -9.05 -18.95
C ILE A 111 -2.49 -9.44 -17.73
N GLN A 112 -3.19 -8.47 -17.12
CA GLN A 112 -3.91 -8.71 -15.85
C GLN A 112 -5.38 -9.10 -16.07
N PRO A 113 -5.94 -9.95 -15.19
CA PRO A 113 -7.35 -10.31 -15.28
C PRO A 113 -8.26 -9.11 -15.00
N GLN A 114 -9.47 -9.13 -15.57
CA GLN A 114 -10.49 -8.09 -15.38
C GLN A 114 -10.84 -7.82 -13.90
N THR A 115 -10.63 -8.80 -13.02
CA THR A 115 -10.78 -8.68 -11.56
C THR A 115 -9.85 -7.64 -10.94
N ARG A 116 -8.76 -7.26 -11.62
CA ARG A 116 -7.77 -6.28 -11.17
C ARG A 116 -7.97 -4.88 -11.76
N TRP A 117 -8.82 -4.75 -12.79
CA TRP A 117 -8.99 -3.50 -13.52
C TRP A 117 -9.66 -2.41 -12.67
N GLU A 118 -10.53 -2.79 -11.74
CA GLU A 118 -11.12 -1.84 -10.79
C GLU A 118 -10.06 -1.19 -9.90
N ALA A 119 -9.26 -2.02 -9.23
CA ALA A 119 -8.19 -1.54 -8.36
C ALA A 119 -7.18 -0.69 -9.14
N PHE A 120 -6.90 -1.06 -10.38
CA PHE A 120 -6.05 -0.26 -11.27
C PHE A 120 -6.68 1.10 -11.61
N ALA A 121 -7.99 1.15 -11.92
CA ALA A 121 -8.71 2.38 -12.22
C ALA A 121 -8.73 3.32 -11.01
N ASP A 122 -9.05 2.81 -9.81
CA ASP A 122 -9.11 3.58 -8.57
C ASP A 122 -7.74 4.14 -8.21
N GLN A 123 -6.70 3.31 -8.31
CA GLN A 123 -5.32 3.74 -8.07
C GLN A 123 -4.77 4.67 -9.16
N SER A 124 -5.25 4.58 -10.39
CA SER A 124 -4.90 5.53 -11.46
C SER A 124 -5.47 6.92 -11.15
N LEU A 125 -6.74 6.99 -10.74
CA LEU A 125 -7.37 8.24 -10.27
C LEU A 125 -6.66 8.79 -9.03
N ALA A 126 -6.31 7.92 -8.07
CA ALA A 126 -5.59 8.31 -6.87
C ALA A 126 -4.16 8.80 -7.16
N SER A 127 -3.49 8.21 -8.15
CA SER A 127 -2.18 8.65 -8.63
C SER A 127 -2.25 10.02 -9.32
N LEU A 128 -3.23 10.24 -10.20
CA LEU A 128 -3.47 11.54 -10.85
C LEU A 128 -3.83 12.63 -9.84
N GLY A 129 -4.61 12.29 -8.82
CA GLY A 129 -5.02 13.17 -7.73
C GLY A 129 -3.99 13.34 -6.61
N TYR A 130 -2.84 12.66 -6.67
CA TYR A 130 -1.81 12.67 -5.62
C TYR A 130 -2.34 12.24 -4.23
N TYR A 131 -3.25 11.27 -4.17
CA TYR A 131 -3.73 10.65 -2.93
C TYR A 131 -3.54 9.12 -2.88
N GLN A 132 -2.72 8.56 -3.79
CA GLN A 132 -2.44 7.12 -3.89
C GLN A 132 -2.02 6.48 -2.57
N ASN A 133 -1.30 7.19 -1.72
CA ASN A 133 -0.90 6.68 -0.41
C ASN A 133 -2.11 6.42 0.52
N TRP A 134 -3.15 7.24 0.46
CA TRP A 134 -4.38 7.02 1.21
C TRP A 134 -5.25 5.92 0.60
N GLU A 135 -5.27 5.80 -0.72
CA GLU A 135 -5.93 4.69 -1.42
C GLU A 135 -5.33 3.33 -1.00
N LEU A 136 -4.00 3.24 -0.95
CA LEU A 136 -3.30 2.04 -0.49
C LEU A 136 -3.49 1.78 1.01
N ALA A 137 -3.49 2.83 1.83
CA ALA A 137 -3.74 2.70 3.27
C ALA A 137 -5.17 2.21 3.57
N ASN A 138 -6.18 2.66 2.80
CA ASN A 138 -7.58 2.30 3.00
C ASN A 138 -7.93 0.93 2.42
N SER A 139 -7.24 0.49 1.36
CA SER A 139 -7.46 -0.83 0.76
C SER A 139 -6.84 -1.98 1.55
N ALA A 140 -6.32 -1.71 2.76
CA ALA A 140 -5.58 -2.66 3.61
C ALA A 140 -4.47 -3.40 2.83
N ALA A 141 -3.89 -2.73 1.83
CA ALA A 141 -2.81 -3.29 1.05
C ALA A 141 -1.53 -3.23 1.88
N ASP A 142 -1.15 -4.34 2.50
CA ASP A 142 0.19 -4.47 3.07
C ASP A 142 1.23 -4.05 2.01
N TYR A 143 2.29 -3.34 2.40
CA TYR A 143 3.39 -3.06 1.48
C TYR A 143 4.15 -4.37 1.25
N LEU A 144 3.64 -5.16 0.31
CA LEU A 144 4.15 -6.50 0.03
C LEU A 144 5.37 -6.43 -0.90
N ARG A 145 6.20 -7.47 -0.80
CA ARG A 145 7.27 -7.73 -1.76
C ARG A 145 6.66 -7.84 -3.16
N ALA A 146 7.39 -7.41 -4.19
CA ALA A 146 6.94 -7.51 -5.57
C ALA A 146 6.47 -8.94 -5.89
N GLY A 147 5.27 -9.05 -6.47
CA GLY A 147 4.62 -10.32 -6.79
C GLY A 147 3.38 -10.10 -7.65
N GLU A 148 2.79 -11.18 -8.18
CA GLU A 148 1.65 -11.10 -9.11
C GLU A 148 0.41 -10.43 -8.49
N SER A 149 0.23 -10.55 -7.18
CA SER A 149 -0.91 -9.98 -6.44
C SER A 149 -0.76 -8.48 -6.12
N VAL A 150 0.42 -7.91 -6.34
CA VAL A 150 0.78 -6.54 -5.97
C VAL A 150 0.39 -5.55 -7.07
N SER A 151 -0.05 -4.35 -6.66
CA SER A 151 -0.43 -3.34 -7.63
C SER A 151 0.78 -2.80 -8.42
N PRO A 152 0.68 -2.65 -9.75
CA PRO A 152 1.71 -2.00 -10.56
C PRO A 152 1.86 -0.52 -10.22
N LEU A 153 0.91 0.10 -9.52
CA LEU A 153 0.94 1.51 -9.13
C LEU A 153 1.33 1.73 -7.66
N GLN A 154 1.67 0.67 -6.92
CA GLN A 154 1.93 0.75 -5.47
C GLN A 154 3.00 1.81 -5.14
N HIS A 155 4.15 1.77 -5.81
CA HIS A 155 5.26 2.70 -5.56
C HIS A 155 4.88 4.20 -5.70
N ILE A 156 3.78 4.55 -6.37
CA ILE A 156 3.37 5.96 -6.56
C ILE A 156 2.97 6.65 -5.26
N TRP A 157 2.75 5.90 -4.17
CA TRP A 157 2.44 6.41 -2.84
C TRP A 157 3.39 7.53 -2.39
N SER A 158 4.70 7.38 -2.59
CA SER A 158 5.69 8.33 -2.08
C SER A 158 5.63 9.67 -2.79
N MET A 159 5.28 9.66 -4.08
CA MET A 159 5.06 10.86 -4.88
C MET A 159 3.79 11.59 -4.44
N SER A 160 2.75 10.85 -4.05
CA SER A 160 1.53 11.43 -3.48
C SER A 160 1.85 12.20 -2.20
N VAL A 161 2.59 11.59 -1.27
CA VAL A 161 3.07 12.25 -0.04
C VAL A 161 3.89 13.50 -0.37
N GLN A 162 4.83 13.40 -1.33
CA GLN A 162 5.65 14.52 -1.77
C GLN A 162 4.82 15.67 -2.36
N GLY A 163 3.83 15.38 -3.21
CA GLY A 163 2.96 16.39 -3.82
C GLY A 163 2.03 17.05 -2.82
N GLN A 164 1.46 16.29 -1.89
CA GLN A 164 0.69 16.81 -0.77
C GLN A 164 1.52 17.76 0.09
N PHE A 165 2.78 17.39 0.40
CA PHE A 165 3.70 18.26 1.10
C PHE A 165 3.95 19.57 0.36
N TYR A 166 4.16 19.54 -0.97
CA TYR A 166 4.38 20.77 -1.74
C TYR A 166 3.21 21.75 -1.65
N VAL A 167 1.97 21.25 -1.80
CA VAL A 167 0.77 22.09 -1.70
C VAL A 167 0.58 22.59 -0.28
N ALA A 168 0.65 21.69 0.72
CA ALA A 168 0.50 22.03 2.13
C ALA A 168 1.55 23.05 2.59
N PHE A 169 2.80 22.89 2.17
CA PHE A 169 3.89 23.80 2.54
C PHE A 169 3.73 25.18 1.90
N LEU A 170 3.24 25.27 0.65
CA LEU A 170 2.90 26.56 0.03
C LEU A 170 1.78 27.28 0.78
N VAL A 171 0.72 26.56 1.15
CA VAL A 171 -0.39 27.11 1.95
C VAL A 171 0.11 27.56 3.32
N LEU A 172 0.91 26.74 4.00
CA LEU A 172 1.49 27.06 5.30
C LEU A 172 2.33 28.34 5.24
N VAL A 173 3.23 28.46 4.25
CA VAL A 173 4.08 29.64 4.09
C VAL A 173 3.25 30.87 3.74
N ALA A 174 2.23 30.74 2.88
CA ALA A 174 1.34 31.84 2.54
C ALA A 174 0.52 32.31 3.76
N ALA A 175 0.00 31.38 4.55
CA ALA A 175 -0.74 31.68 5.78
C ALA A 175 0.16 32.38 6.81
N VAL A 176 1.38 31.89 7.04
CA VAL A 176 2.33 32.52 7.96
C VAL A 176 2.78 33.90 7.45
N ALA A 177 2.98 34.07 6.15
CA ALA A 177 3.31 35.38 5.59
C ALA A 177 2.14 36.38 5.70
N TYR A 178 0.89 35.91 5.62
CA TYR A 178 -0.30 36.75 5.74
C TYR A 178 -0.63 37.09 7.20
N LEU A 179 -0.72 36.08 8.06
CA LEU A 179 -1.05 36.21 9.49
C LEU A 179 0.11 36.73 10.33
N GLY A 180 1.34 36.53 9.88
CA GLY A 180 2.56 36.98 10.55
C GLY A 180 2.92 38.45 10.31
N ARG A 181 2.20 39.17 9.44
CA ARG A 181 2.39 40.61 9.21
C ARG A 181 2.61 41.44 10.49
N PRO A 182 1.84 41.26 11.59
CA PRO A 182 2.08 41.99 12.84
C PRO A 182 3.39 41.61 13.57
N LEU A 183 3.96 40.42 13.36
CA LEU A 183 5.21 39.99 14.01
C LEU A 183 6.47 40.61 13.38
N GLY A 184 6.35 41.24 12.21
CA GLY A 184 7.44 41.94 11.52
C GLY A 184 8.71 41.10 11.37
N LYS A 185 9.81 41.53 11.99
CA LYS A 185 11.12 40.83 11.93
C LYS A 185 11.12 39.43 12.57
N HIS A 186 10.17 39.13 13.45
CA HIS A 186 10.11 37.86 14.17
C HIS A 186 9.39 36.75 13.40
N VAL A 187 8.75 37.05 12.27
CA VAL A 187 8.01 36.05 11.45
C VAL A 187 8.92 34.90 11.05
N ARG A 188 10.17 35.18 10.68
CA ARG A 188 11.13 34.15 10.29
C ARG A 188 11.44 33.21 11.44
N THR A 189 11.68 33.74 12.64
CA THR A 189 11.95 32.94 13.83
C THR A 189 10.73 32.12 14.24
N ALA A 190 9.54 32.74 14.28
CA ALA A 190 8.29 32.06 14.57
C ALA A 190 8.01 30.93 13.57
N PHE A 191 8.30 31.15 12.29
CA PHE A 191 8.13 30.12 11.27
C PHE A 191 9.09 28.94 11.44
N VAL A 192 10.36 29.19 11.76
CA VAL A 192 11.33 28.12 12.04
C VAL A 192 10.92 27.33 13.28
N VAL A 193 10.47 28.01 14.35
CA VAL A 193 9.95 27.35 15.57
C VAL A 193 8.74 26.47 15.24
N LEU A 194 7.80 26.98 14.42
CA LEU A 194 6.65 26.20 13.96
C LEU A 194 7.09 24.97 13.15
N LEU A 195 8.04 25.10 12.23
CA LEU A 195 8.54 23.97 11.45
C LEU A 195 9.23 22.93 12.35
N ILE A 196 9.99 23.35 13.37
CA ILE A 196 10.58 22.44 14.36
C ILE A 196 9.47 21.69 15.12
N ALA A 197 8.47 22.42 15.62
CA ALA A 197 7.35 21.81 16.34
C ALA A 197 6.59 20.79 15.48
N LEU A 198 6.30 21.12 14.22
CA LEU A 198 5.66 20.20 13.28
C LEU A 198 6.53 18.98 12.93
N THR A 199 7.85 19.16 12.82
CA THR A 199 8.79 18.05 12.57
C THR A 199 8.79 17.08 13.74
N VAL A 200 8.88 17.59 14.97
CA VAL A 200 8.86 16.77 16.20
C VAL A 200 7.50 16.09 16.36
N ALA A 201 6.40 16.81 16.17
CA ALA A 201 5.05 16.24 16.28
C ALA A 201 4.83 15.11 15.26
N SER A 202 5.26 15.30 14.01
CA SER A 202 5.19 14.27 12.97
C SER A 202 6.08 13.05 13.29
N PHE A 203 7.29 13.26 13.82
CA PHE A 203 8.18 12.17 14.22
C PHE A 203 7.62 11.36 15.40
N VAL A 204 7.06 12.03 16.42
CA VAL A 204 6.40 11.36 17.54
C VAL A 204 5.18 10.58 17.06
N TYR A 205 4.37 11.17 16.18
CA TYR A 205 3.23 10.48 15.57
C TYR A 205 3.67 9.25 14.76
N ALA A 206 4.80 9.32 14.05
CA ALA A 206 5.35 8.18 13.31
C ALA A 206 5.67 7.00 14.24
N ILE A 207 6.24 7.26 15.42
CA ILE A 207 6.54 6.23 16.42
C ILE A 207 5.25 5.59 16.95
N ILE A 208 4.25 6.41 17.30
CA ILE A 208 2.97 5.93 17.83
C ILE A 208 2.22 5.12 16.76
N ALA A 209 2.17 5.61 15.52
CA ALA A 209 1.49 4.94 14.42
C ALA A 209 2.15 3.61 14.04
N HIS A 210 3.50 3.56 14.05
CA HIS A 210 4.28 2.36 13.81
C HIS A 210 3.92 1.23 14.78
N GLN A 211 3.71 1.55 16.06
CA GLN A 211 3.30 0.58 17.09
C GLN A 211 1.85 0.10 16.96
N GLY A 212 0.98 0.89 16.33
CA GLY A 212 -0.43 0.55 16.15
C GLY A 212 -0.67 -0.41 15.00
N TYR A 213 -0.45 0.07 13.78
CA TYR A 213 -0.58 -0.76 12.57
C TYR A 213 0.37 -0.26 11.49
N GLN A 214 1.46 -1.01 11.31
CA GLN A 214 2.61 -0.59 10.52
C GLN A 214 2.29 -0.37 9.04
N ALA A 215 1.41 -1.16 8.44
CA ALA A 215 1.03 -1.00 7.03
C ALA A 215 0.37 0.36 6.75
N THR A 216 -0.57 0.78 7.59
CA THR A 216 -1.18 2.12 7.48
C THR A 216 -0.19 3.23 7.82
N ALA A 217 0.64 3.03 8.85
CA ALA A 217 1.67 4.00 9.24
C ALA A 217 2.67 4.27 8.10
N TYR A 218 3.05 3.22 7.35
CA TYR A 218 3.98 3.28 6.23
C TYR A 218 3.57 4.30 5.15
N TYR A 219 2.28 4.31 4.78
CA TYR A 219 1.72 5.21 3.76
C TYR A 219 1.20 6.55 4.30
N ASN A 220 1.16 6.75 5.62
CA ASN A 220 0.52 7.91 6.22
C ASN A 220 1.35 9.19 6.02
N SER A 221 0.75 10.20 5.39
CA SER A 221 1.43 11.48 5.10
C SER A 221 1.90 12.22 6.35
N PHE A 222 1.16 12.13 7.46
CA PHE A 222 1.52 12.77 8.72
C PHE A 222 2.66 12.05 9.42
N ALA A 223 2.76 10.73 9.29
CA ALA A 223 3.89 9.95 9.81
C ALA A 223 5.18 10.17 8.99
N ARG A 224 5.04 10.56 7.71
CA ARG A 224 6.17 10.83 6.79
C ARG A 224 6.59 12.30 6.73
N ALA A 225 5.77 13.22 7.23
CA ALA A 225 5.99 14.66 7.05
C ALA A 225 7.32 15.17 7.66
N TRP A 226 7.79 14.57 8.76
CA TRP A 226 9.03 14.96 9.43
C TRP A 226 10.26 14.84 8.52
N GLU A 227 10.28 13.87 7.59
CA GLU A 227 11.38 13.65 6.65
C GLU A 227 11.56 14.87 5.72
N LEU A 228 10.44 15.38 5.19
CA LEU A 228 10.40 16.55 4.32
C LEU A 228 10.63 17.86 5.11
N LEU A 229 10.03 17.98 6.29
CA LEU A 229 10.17 19.16 7.14
C LEU A 229 11.61 19.31 7.65
N LEU A 230 12.27 18.21 8.01
CA LEU A 230 13.69 18.21 8.40
C LEU A 230 14.57 18.68 7.23
N GLY A 231 14.29 18.22 6.01
CA GLY A 231 14.93 18.75 4.81
C GLY A 231 14.77 20.27 4.66
N ALA A 232 13.56 20.78 4.85
CA ALA A 232 13.28 22.22 4.79
C ALA A 232 14.03 23.01 5.88
N LEU A 233 14.08 22.48 7.11
CA LEU A 233 14.83 23.06 8.23
C LEU A 233 16.33 23.12 7.97
N VAL A 234 16.93 22.03 7.47
CA VAL A 234 18.35 22.03 7.09
C VAL A 234 18.63 23.06 6.00
N GLY A 235 17.70 23.24 5.05
CA GLY A 235 17.77 24.31 4.05
C GLY A 235 17.90 25.72 4.64
N ALA A 236 17.31 25.98 5.82
CA ALA A 236 17.43 27.26 6.51
C ALA A 236 18.79 27.43 7.23
N VAL A 237 19.44 26.33 7.63
CA VAL A 237 20.67 26.32 8.42
C VAL A 237 21.93 26.28 7.54
N VAL A 238 21.86 25.68 6.34
CA VAL A 238 23.00 25.54 5.40
C VAL A 238 23.88 26.79 5.23
N PRO A 239 23.33 28.02 5.11
CA PRO A 239 24.17 29.22 4.96
C PRO A 239 25.07 29.54 6.16
N TYR A 240 24.75 29.03 7.35
CA TYR A 240 25.44 29.36 8.61
C TYR A 240 26.49 28.33 9.00
N ILE A 241 26.50 27.14 8.38
CA ILE A 241 27.45 26.09 8.71
C ILE A 241 28.84 26.41 8.14
N ARG A 242 29.86 26.29 8.99
CA ARG A 242 31.29 26.43 8.63
C ARG A 242 32.07 25.29 9.28
N TRP A 243 32.38 24.25 8.50
CA TRP A 243 33.15 23.09 8.97
C TRP A 243 34.49 22.99 8.25
N PRO A 244 35.56 22.53 8.94
CA PRO A 244 36.84 22.24 8.32
C PRO A 244 36.74 21.01 7.39
N MET A 245 37.64 20.93 6.41
CA MET A 245 37.61 19.91 5.34
C MET A 245 37.67 18.46 5.86
N TRP A 246 38.41 18.19 6.93
CA TRP A 246 38.53 16.85 7.51
C TRP A 246 37.17 16.37 8.06
N LEU A 247 36.46 17.23 8.81
CA LEU A 247 35.17 16.91 9.38
C LEU A 247 34.13 16.69 8.30
N ARG A 248 34.11 17.53 7.25
CA ARG A 248 33.25 17.34 6.08
C ARG A 248 33.48 15.99 5.42
N THR A 249 34.74 15.59 5.25
CA THR A 249 35.09 14.33 4.60
C THR A 249 34.67 13.13 5.45
N VAL A 250 34.96 13.15 6.76
CA VAL A 250 34.55 12.07 7.68
C VAL A 250 33.04 11.94 7.72
N VAL A 251 32.32 13.05 7.93
CA VAL A 251 30.85 13.05 8.00
C VAL A 251 30.23 12.59 6.68
N ALA A 252 30.73 13.06 5.53
CA ALA A 252 30.23 12.63 4.23
C ALA A 252 30.50 11.15 3.96
N THR A 253 31.64 10.61 4.39
CA THR A 253 31.95 9.18 4.24
C THR A 253 31.03 8.33 5.09
N VAL A 254 30.82 8.68 6.37
CA VAL A 254 29.90 7.98 7.26
C VAL A 254 28.47 8.06 6.72
N ALA A 255 28.03 9.23 6.25
CA ALA A 255 26.72 9.41 5.66
C ALA A 255 26.53 8.57 4.39
N LEU A 256 27.52 8.55 3.48
CA LEU A 256 27.44 7.73 2.27
C LEU A 256 27.42 6.24 2.61
N ALA A 257 28.25 5.79 3.55
CA ALA A 257 28.25 4.42 4.02
C ALA A 257 26.88 4.02 4.59
N ALA A 258 26.30 4.86 5.46
CA ALA A 258 24.99 4.64 6.04
C ALA A 258 23.88 4.53 4.97
N ILE A 259 23.89 5.37 3.93
CA ILE A 259 22.92 5.31 2.83
C ILE A 259 23.07 4.01 2.04
N LEU A 260 24.31 3.61 1.72
CA LEU A 260 24.59 2.39 0.95
C LEU A 260 24.27 1.12 1.73
N SER A 261 24.46 1.11 3.06
CA SER A 261 24.22 -0.05 3.92
C SER A 261 22.79 -0.14 4.44
N CYS A 262 21.99 0.93 4.36
CA CYS A 262 20.67 1.03 4.99
C CYS A 262 19.75 -0.15 4.59
N GLY A 263 19.53 -0.37 3.30
CA GLY A 263 18.66 -1.46 2.83
C GLY A 263 19.15 -2.87 3.15
N ALA A 264 20.46 -3.06 3.32
CA ALA A 264 21.02 -4.36 3.65
C ALA A 264 20.84 -4.70 5.14
N LEU A 265 20.99 -3.67 6.01
CA LEU A 265 20.98 -3.82 7.46
C LEU A 265 19.60 -3.62 8.10
N ILE A 266 18.72 -2.85 7.47
CA ILE A 266 17.42 -2.45 8.00
C ILE A 266 16.35 -2.86 6.99
N ASP A 267 15.35 -3.62 7.45
CA ASP A 267 14.18 -3.90 6.63
C ASP A 267 13.22 -2.70 6.67
N GLY A 268 13.38 -1.79 5.71
CA GLY A 268 12.59 -0.55 5.67
C GLY A 268 11.08 -0.75 5.54
N VAL A 269 10.60 -1.93 5.12
CA VAL A 269 9.16 -2.25 5.12
C VAL A 269 8.63 -2.32 6.55
N GLN A 270 9.40 -2.95 7.44
CA GLN A 270 8.99 -3.19 8.83
C GLN A 270 9.35 -2.02 9.75
N GLU A 271 10.38 -1.25 9.42
CA GLU A 271 10.95 -0.27 10.36
C GLU A 271 10.59 1.19 10.07
N PHE A 272 10.19 1.54 8.83
CA PHE A 272 9.91 2.94 8.47
C PHE A 272 8.40 3.23 8.51
N PRO A 273 7.92 4.40 8.98
CA PRO A 273 8.62 5.66 9.27
C PRO A 273 9.16 5.80 10.70
N GLY A 274 9.31 4.71 11.45
CA GLY A 274 9.78 4.71 12.83
C GLY A 274 11.21 5.25 13.01
N PRO A 275 11.78 5.17 14.23
CA PRO A 275 13.06 5.79 14.56
C PRO A 275 14.21 5.40 13.62
N TRP A 276 14.20 4.19 13.06
CA TRP A 276 15.21 3.72 12.12
C TRP A 276 15.25 4.48 10.79
N ALA A 277 14.16 5.15 10.40
CA ALA A 277 14.15 6.05 9.23
C ALA A 277 15.06 7.28 9.43
N LEU A 278 15.48 7.60 10.66
CA LEU A 278 16.53 8.61 10.92
C LEU A 278 17.86 8.23 10.28
N VAL A 279 18.14 6.95 10.03
CA VAL A 279 19.38 6.51 9.41
C VAL A 279 19.51 7.07 7.97
N PRO A 280 18.62 6.74 7.01
CA PRO A 280 18.71 7.27 5.66
C PRO A 280 18.47 8.79 5.61
N VAL A 281 17.50 9.31 6.36
CA VAL A 281 17.15 10.74 6.35
C VAL A 281 18.26 11.58 6.99
N GLY A 282 18.75 11.18 8.15
CA GLY A 282 19.85 11.84 8.85
C GLY A 282 21.15 11.80 8.03
N ALA A 283 21.46 10.66 7.42
CA ALA A 283 22.59 10.55 6.51
C ALA A 283 22.48 11.49 5.30
N ALA A 284 21.29 11.60 4.68
CA ALA A 284 21.05 12.56 3.60
C ALA A 284 21.26 14.02 4.08
N MET A 285 20.78 14.36 5.28
CA MET A 285 20.98 15.68 5.88
C MET A 285 22.46 15.97 6.15
N LEU A 286 23.20 15.02 6.72
CA LEU A 286 24.65 15.13 6.93
C LEU A 286 25.41 15.31 5.61
N MET A 287 25.00 14.63 4.54
CA MET A 287 25.58 14.78 3.20
C MET A 287 25.34 16.18 2.62
N ILE A 288 24.13 16.74 2.80
CA ILE A 288 23.82 18.13 2.40
C ILE A 288 24.74 19.11 3.14
N ILE A 289 24.85 18.95 4.47
CA ILE A 289 25.60 19.84 5.37
C ILE A 289 27.10 19.76 5.09
N ALA A 290 27.65 18.56 4.82
CA ALA A 290 29.07 18.39 4.50
C ALA A 290 29.49 19.19 3.24
N GLY A 291 28.57 19.39 2.29
CA GLY A 291 28.78 20.23 1.10
C GLY A 291 28.34 21.70 1.24
N ALA A 292 27.91 22.15 2.43
CA ALA A 292 27.36 23.50 2.65
C ALA A 292 28.43 24.60 2.69
N ASN A 293 28.11 25.79 2.17
CA ASN A 293 28.89 27.02 2.37
C ASN A 293 30.42 26.89 2.16
N MET A 294 30.84 26.18 1.11
CA MET A 294 32.26 25.86 0.88
C MET A 294 33.12 27.11 0.62
N ALA A 295 32.54 28.19 0.10
CA ALA A 295 33.28 29.42 -0.15
C ALA A 295 33.66 30.21 1.12
N ALA A 296 33.13 29.84 2.29
CA ALA A 296 33.36 30.58 3.54
C ALA A 296 34.64 30.20 4.29
N ASP A 297 35.31 29.10 3.92
CA ASP A 297 36.55 28.65 4.54
C ASP A 297 37.70 28.63 3.52
N PRO A 298 38.73 29.50 3.65
CA PRO A 298 39.89 29.54 2.76
C PRO A 298 40.64 28.20 2.64
N ALA A 299 40.61 27.36 3.68
CA ALA A 299 41.29 26.07 3.70
C ALA A 299 40.66 25.03 2.76
N THR A 300 39.38 25.22 2.38
CA THR A 300 38.69 24.32 1.44
C THR A 300 39.11 24.56 -0.01
N ARG A 301 39.70 25.72 -0.34
CA ARG A 301 40.07 26.14 -1.72
C ARG A 301 38.94 25.92 -2.75
N GLY A 302 37.68 26.00 -2.31
CA GLY A 302 36.51 25.73 -3.16
C GLY A 302 36.36 24.27 -3.62
N ARG A 303 37.10 23.32 -3.04
CA ARG A 303 37.01 21.89 -3.37
C ARG A 303 35.94 21.19 -2.53
N MET A 304 35.11 20.38 -3.17
CA MET A 304 34.17 19.50 -2.48
C MET A 304 34.90 18.36 -1.72
N PRO A 305 34.37 17.87 -0.59
CA PRO A 305 34.89 16.67 0.06
C PRO A 305 34.80 15.44 -0.87
N LEU A 306 35.68 14.47 -0.68
CA LEU A 306 35.85 13.33 -1.60
C LEU A 306 34.53 12.60 -1.92
N PRO A 307 33.68 12.23 -0.93
CA PRO A 307 32.41 11.55 -1.22
C PRO A 307 31.49 12.38 -2.12
N ASN A 308 31.34 13.69 -1.86
CA ASN A 308 30.52 14.57 -2.69
C ASN A 308 31.09 14.71 -4.12
N ARG A 309 32.41 14.67 -4.29
CA ARG A 309 33.04 14.65 -5.63
C ARG A 309 32.72 13.36 -6.39
N LEU A 310 32.72 12.22 -5.70
CA LEU A 310 32.34 10.94 -6.31
C LEU A 310 30.87 10.93 -6.72
N LEU A 311 29.99 11.56 -5.95
CA LEU A 311 28.59 11.74 -6.32
C LEU A 311 28.42 12.65 -7.54
N ALA A 312 29.27 13.67 -7.68
CA ALA A 312 29.19 14.63 -8.80
C ALA A 312 29.71 14.11 -10.16
N VAL A 313 30.05 12.81 -10.28
CA VAL A 313 30.48 12.24 -11.57
C VAL A 313 29.33 12.13 -12.57
N GLY A 314 29.64 12.28 -13.85
CA GLY A 314 28.65 12.31 -14.95
C GLY A 314 27.59 11.22 -14.89
N PRO A 315 27.96 9.92 -14.78
CA PRO A 315 26.98 8.82 -14.76
C PRO A 315 25.95 8.92 -13.63
N LEU A 316 26.38 9.25 -12.41
CA LEU A 316 25.47 9.37 -11.26
C LEU A 316 24.58 10.61 -11.38
N VAL A 317 25.11 11.70 -11.93
CA VAL A 317 24.32 12.91 -12.22
C VAL A 317 23.28 12.64 -13.30
N THR A 318 23.63 11.92 -14.37
CA THR A 318 22.68 11.51 -15.42
C THR A 318 21.58 10.61 -14.84
N LEU A 319 21.95 9.65 -13.99
CA LEU A 319 20.99 8.80 -13.31
C LEU A 319 20.07 9.62 -12.38
N GLY A 320 20.62 10.61 -11.67
CA GLY A 320 19.87 11.56 -10.85
C GLY A 320 18.92 12.46 -11.65
N ALA A 321 19.32 12.83 -12.87
CA ALA A 321 18.50 13.64 -13.77
C ALA A 321 17.25 12.88 -14.24
N MET A 322 17.38 11.59 -14.59
CA MET A 322 16.27 10.72 -14.98
C MET A 322 15.60 9.97 -13.83
N ALA A 323 16.01 10.23 -12.57
CA ALA A 323 15.56 9.48 -11.41
C ALA A 323 14.03 9.46 -11.24
N TYR A 324 13.35 10.55 -11.62
CA TYR A 324 11.89 10.63 -11.56
C TYR A 324 11.21 9.68 -12.56
N SER A 325 11.57 9.77 -13.85
CA SER A 325 11.09 8.82 -14.86
C SER A 325 11.46 7.36 -14.52
N LEU A 326 12.67 7.11 -14.01
CA LEU A 326 13.09 5.76 -13.64
C LEU A 326 12.28 5.22 -12.46
N TYR A 327 11.97 6.07 -11.48
CA TYR A 327 11.06 5.73 -10.40
C TYR A 327 9.70 5.29 -10.92
N LEU A 328 9.14 5.99 -11.91
CA LEU A 328 7.86 5.64 -12.51
C LEU A 328 7.88 4.31 -13.28
N TRP A 329 8.95 4.00 -14.01
CA TRP A 329 9.00 2.83 -14.90
C TRP A 329 9.45 1.53 -14.23
N HIS A 330 10.38 1.58 -13.27
CA HIS A 330 11.03 0.36 -12.76
C HIS A 330 10.06 -0.60 -12.08
N TRP A 331 9.10 -0.08 -11.31
CA TRP A 331 8.18 -0.90 -10.54
C TRP A 331 7.07 -1.52 -11.38
N PRO A 332 6.31 -0.77 -12.21
CA PRO A 332 5.26 -1.38 -13.03
C PRO A 332 5.82 -2.46 -13.96
N LEU A 333 6.99 -2.23 -14.57
CA LEU A 333 7.61 -3.22 -15.46
C LEU A 333 7.99 -4.50 -14.72
N LEU A 334 8.48 -4.39 -13.48
CA LEU A 334 8.72 -5.55 -12.63
C LEU A 334 7.41 -6.30 -12.33
N ILE A 335 6.35 -5.61 -11.89
CA ILE A 335 5.07 -6.25 -11.54
C ILE A 335 4.44 -6.92 -12.76
N PHE A 336 4.41 -6.25 -13.93
CA PHE A 336 3.87 -6.86 -15.14
C PHE A 336 4.70 -8.06 -15.61
N TRP A 337 6.03 -8.01 -15.47
CA TRP A 337 6.89 -9.16 -15.77
C TRP A 337 6.59 -10.36 -14.86
N LEU A 338 6.49 -10.14 -13.55
CA LEU A 338 6.16 -11.19 -12.59
C LEU A 338 4.73 -11.73 -12.80
N SER A 339 3.77 -10.86 -13.14
CA SER A 339 2.40 -11.25 -13.44
C SER A 339 2.28 -12.04 -14.76
N TYR A 340 3.13 -11.75 -15.74
CA TYR A 340 3.17 -12.47 -17.02
C TYR A 340 3.86 -13.84 -16.89
N THR A 341 4.97 -13.91 -16.16
CA THR A 341 5.76 -15.14 -16.01
C THR A 341 5.25 -16.06 -14.91
N GLY A 342 4.50 -15.54 -13.94
CA GLY A 342 4.11 -16.26 -12.72
C GLY A 342 5.29 -16.50 -11.75
N HIS A 343 6.47 -15.92 -12.01
CA HIS A 343 7.63 -16.07 -11.14
C HIS A 343 7.46 -15.31 -9.82
N ARG A 344 7.97 -15.88 -8.72
CA ARG A 344 7.94 -15.24 -7.39
C ARG A 344 8.87 -14.06 -7.26
N GLN A 345 9.99 -14.08 -7.99
CA GLN A 345 11.02 -13.05 -7.97
C GLN A 345 11.73 -13.05 -9.32
N ALA A 346 12.21 -11.89 -9.74
CA ALA A 346 13.02 -11.80 -10.94
C ALA A 346 14.38 -12.43 -10.65
N ASN A 347 14.82 -13.37 -11.49
CA ASN A 347 16.20 -13.83 -11.43
C ASN A 347 17.16 -12.69 -11.85
N PHE A 348 18.47 -12.92 -11.73
CA PHE A 348 19.46 -11.86 -12.02
C PHE A 348 19.32 -11.28 -13.43
N PHE A 349 19.15 -12.12 -14.44
CA PHE A 349 19.05 -11.70 -15.85
C PHE A 349 17.71 -11.02 -16.17
N GLU A 350 16.62 -11.56 -15.64
CA GLU A 350 15.29 -10.94 -15.74
C GLU A 350 15.29 -9.55 -15.11
N GLY A 351 15.82 -9.44 -13.89
CA GLY A 351 15.93 -8.17 -13.18
C GLY A 351 16.82 -7.16 -13.91
N LEU A 352 17.92 -7.62 -14.52
CA LEU A 352 18.78 -6.78 -15.33
C LEU A 352 18.04 -6.30 -16.59
N GLY A 353 17.30 -7.19 -17.26
CA GLY A 353 16.45 -6.85 -18.40
C GLY A 353 15.41 -5.78 -18.05
N VAL A 354 14.67 -5.99 -16.95
CA VAL A 354 13.69 -5.02 -16.42
C VAL A 354 14.36 -3.68 -16.14
N LEU A 355 15.52 -3.66 -15.47
CA LEU A 355 16.21 -2.42 -15.14
C LEU A 355 16.73 -1.69 -16.38
N LEU A 356 17.26 -2.40 -17.38
CA LEU A 356 17.73 -1.83 -18.64
C LEU A 356 16.57 -1.21 -19.43
N VAL A 357 15.47 -1.94 -19.59
CA VAL A 357 14.26 -1.43 -20.29
C VAL A 357 13.70 -0.22 -19.55
N SER A 358 13.63 -0.27 -18.21
CA SER A 358 13.21 0.85 -17.37
C SER A 358 14.12 2.07 -17.55
N GLY A 359 15.44 1.86 -17.61
CA GLY A 359 16.41 2.93 -17.83
C GLY A 359 16.29 3.59 -19.21
N VAL A 360 16.08 2.79 -20.27
CA VAL A 360 15.86 3.30 -21.63
C VAL A 360 14.56 4.10 -21.70
N LEU A 361 13.46 3.54 -21.20
CA LEU A 361 12.17 4.23 -21.18
C LEU A 361 12.22 5.49 -20.31
N ALA A 362 12.94 5.45 -19.19
CA ALA A 362 13.14 6.60 -18.34
C ALA A 362 13.91 7.72 -19.06
N TYR A 363 15.01 7.37 -19.73
CA TYR A 363 15.80 8.31 -20.52
C TYR A 363 14.96 8.95 -21.64
N LEU A 364 14.19 8.15 -22.38
CA LEU A 364 13.32 8.64 -23.45
C LEU A 364 12.20 9.53 -22.90
N THR A 365 11.57 9.14 -21.79
CA THR A 365 10.51 9.92 -21.13
C THR A 365 11.07 11.26 -20.64
N THR A 366 12.24 11.26 -20.00
CA THR A 366 12.90 12.48 -19.53
C THR A 366 13.21 13.42 -20.70
N ARG A 367 13.83 12.90 -21.77
CA ARG A 367 14.29 13.71 -22.91
C ARG A 367 13.15 14.22 -23.79
N HIS A 368 12.13 13.39 -24.02
CA HIS A 368 11.07 13.69 -25.01
C HIS A 368 9.77 14.19 -24.39
N VAL A 369 9.54 13.97 -23.10
CA VAL A 369 8.30 14.39 -22.41
C VAL A 369 8.60 15.42 -21.34
N GLU A 370 9.48 15.12 -20.38
CA GLU A 370 9.73 16.01 -19.24
C GLU A 370 10.43 17.31 -19.66
N ASP A 371 11.61 17.21 -20.28
CA ASP A 371 12.42 18.39 -20.62
C ASP A 371 11.66 19.38 -21.53
N PRO A 372 10.99 18.96 -22.61
CA PRO A 372 10.27 19.89 -23.48
C PRO A 372 9.13 20.65 -22.78
N LEU A 373 8.43 19.99 -21.84
CA LEU A 373 7.28 20.56 -21.13
C LEU A 373 7.70 21.37 -19.89
N ARG A 374 8.86 21.06 -19.29
CA ARG A 374 9.40 21.71 -18.10
C ARG A 374 9.96 23.11 -18.37
N TYR A 375 10.67 23.34 -19.48
CA TYR A 375 11.58 24.49 -19.63
C TYR A 375 11.00 25.75 -20.33
N ARG A 376 9.74 25.75 -20.83
CA ARG A 376 9.23 26.87 -21.65
C ARG A 376 8.11 27.72 -21.03
N ALA A 377 8.24 28.05 -19.74
CA ALA A 377 7.54 29.20 -19.16
C ALA A 377 8.38 30.47 -19.29
N THR A 378 8.69 30.92 -20.51
CA THR A 378 9.30 32.25 -20.70
C THR A 378 8.26 33.31 -20.38
N THR A 379 8.54 34.11 -19.35
CA THR A 379 7.82 35.32 -18.91
C THR A 379 7.91 36.49 -19.90
N ALA A 380 8.32 36.26 -21.15
CA ALA A 380 8.27 37.29 -22.18
C ALA A 380 6.84 37.35 -22.76
N PRO A 381 6.21 38.54 -22.85
CA PRO A 381 4.92 38.66 -23.51
C PRO A 381 5.08 38.20 -24.96
N ALA A 382 4.50 37.05 -25.27
CA ALA A 382 4.53 36.53 -26.63
C ALA A 382 3.72 37.48 -27.51
N ALA A 383 4.34 37.99 -28.58
CA ALA A 383 3.64 38.67 -29.66
C ALA A 383 2.38 37.85 -30.07
N PRO A 384 1.29 38.49 -30.51
CA PRO A 384 0.07 37.80 -30.90
C PRO A 384 0.33 36.95 -32.14
N VAL A 385 0.76 35.71 -31.93
CA VAL A 385 0.90 34.71 -32.99
C VAL A 385 -0.49 34.11 -33.25
N PRO A 386 -0.95 34.01 -34.51
CA PRO A 386 -2.20 33.36 -34.87
C PRO A 386 -2.32 31.97 -34.25
N TRP A 387 -3.50 31.62 -33.73
CA TRP A 387 -3.74 30.35 -33.03
C TRP A 387 -3.35 29.12 -33.86
N GLN A 388 -3.50 29.18 -35.19
CA GLN A 388 -3.13 28.14 -36.15
C GLN A 388 -1.62 27.84 -36.18
N LEU A 389 -0.75 28.86 -36.02
CA LEU A 389 0.70 28.67 -35.94
C LEU A 389 1.16 28.22 -34.54
N ARG A 390 0.36 28.47 -33.49
CA ARG A 390 0.64 27.97 -32.15
C ARG A 390 0.47 26.45 -32.07
N TRP A 391 -0.53 25.87 -32.76
CA TRP A 391 -0.78 24.42 -32.79
C TRP A 391 0.31 23.64 -33.53
N ARG A 392 1.05 24.26 -34.46
CA ARG A 392 2.20 23.65 -35.14
C ARG A 392 3.46 23.54 -34.28
N ARG A 393 3.45 24.03 -33.04
CA ARG A 393 4.59 23.90 -32.13
C ARG A 393 4.60 22.48 -31.53
N PRO A 394 5.70 21.72 -31.67
CA PRO A 394 5.78 20.32 -31.22
C PRO A 394 5.50 20.16 -29.71
N THR A 395 5.79 21.17 -28.89
CA THR A 395 5.49 21.16 -27.45
C THR A 395 4.01 21.32 -27.12
N ILE A 396 3.25 22.05 -27.94
CA ILE A 396 1.79 22.20 -27.75
C ILE A 396 1.12 20.91 -28.20
N ALA A 397 1.51 20.35 -29.34
CA ALA A 397 1.04 19.04 -29.79
C ALA A 397 1.31 17.95 -28.72
N LEU A 398 2.54 17.87 -28.21
CA LEU A 398 2.90 16.92 -27.15
C LEU A 398 2.09 17.17 -25.86
N GLY A 399 1.98 18.42 -25.42
CA GLY A 399 1.19 18.77 -24.24
C GLY A 399 -0.30 18.42 -24.40
N SER A 400 -0.86 18.63 -25.58
CA SER A 400 -2.23 18.23 -25.93
C SER A 400 -2.41 16.71 -25.97
N VAL A 401 -1.44 15.96 -26.49
CA VAL A 401 -1.46 14.49 -26.48
C VAL A 401 -1.43 13.97 -25.05
N VAL A 402 -0.52 14.47 -24.21
CA VAL A 402 -0.45 14.11 -22.79
C VAL A 402 -1.74 14.47 -22.07
N ALA A 403 -2.30 15.66 -22.31
CA ALA A 403 -3.57 16.05 -21.72
C ALA A 403 -4.72 15.14 -22.18
N LEU A 404 -4.78 14.79 -23.46
CA LEU A 404 -5.77 13.87 -24.01
C LEU A 404 -5.64 12.48 -23.37
N LEU A 405 -4.42 11.95 -23.24
CA LEU A 405 -4.17 10.68 -22.54
C LEU A 405 -4.68 10.73 -21.10
N GLY A 406 -4.41 11.82 -20.38
CA GLY A 406 -4.91 12.01 -19.02
C GLY A 406 -6.43 12.04 -18.94
N VAL A 407 -7.09 12.74 -19.89
CA VAL A 407 -8.56 12.79 -19.98
C VAL A 407 -9.13 11.41 -20.33
N THR A 408 -8.55 10.72 -21.31
CA THR A 408 -8.97 9.37 -21.70
C THR A 408 -8.86 8.41 -20.52
N LEU A 409 -7.71 8.37 -19.83
CA LEU A 409 -7.51 7.54 -18.64
C LEU A 409 -8.55 7.81 -17.55
N THR A 410 -8.83 9.10 -17.29
CA THR A 410 -9.80 9.52 -16.29
C THR A 410 -11.20 9.06 -16.69
N ALA A 411 -11.62 9.33 -17.93
CA ALA A 411 -12.92 8.94 -18.45
C ALA A 411 -13.09 7.42 -18.41
N THR A 412 -12.12 6.65 -18.92
CA THR A 412 -12.20 5.18 -18.91
C THR A 412 -12.23 4.61 -17.50
N SER A 413 -11.49 5.21 -16.55
CA SER A 413 -11.51 4.79 -15.15
C SER A 413 -12.90 5.00 -14.53
N PHE A 414 -13.51 6.16 -14.74
CA PHE A 414 -14.88 6.43 -14.24
C PHE A 414 -15.93 5.55 -14.92
N THR A 415 -15.86 5.37 -16.25
CA THR A 415 -16.79 4.49 -16.98
C THR A 415 -16.66 3.04 -16.50
N TRP A 416 -15.45 2.57 -16.20
CA TRP A 416 -15.26 1.23 -15.64
C TRP A 416 -15.87 1.08 -14.24
N ARG A 417 -15.71 2.08 -13.36
CA ARG A 417 -16.39 2.09 -12.05
C ARG A 417 -17.90 2.04 -12.20
N GLU A 418 -18.47 2.83 -13.11
CA GLU A 418 -19.91 2.85 -13.37
C GLU A 418 -20.39 1.48 -13.90
N HIS A 419 -19.65 0.87 -14.82
CA HIS A 419 -19.95 -0.48 -15.32
C HIS A 419 -19.95 -1.53 -14.20
N LEU A 420 -18.98 -1.48 -13.28
CA LEU A 420 -18.93 -2.39 -12.14
C LEU A 420 -20.07 -2.17 -11.16
N VAL A 421 -20.43 -0.91 -10.89
CA VAL A 421 -21.60 -0.59 -10.07
C VAL A 421 -22.87 -1.14 -10.70
N ALA A 422 -23.02 -1.04 -12.03
CA ALA A 422 -24.16 -1.60 -12.74
C ALA A 422 -24.20 -3.14 -12.70
N GLU A 423 -23.08 -3.82 -12.94
CA GLU A 423 -23.01 -5.29 -12.81
C GLU A 423 -23.31 -5.75 -11.37
N ARG A 424 -22.82 -5.01 -10.35
CA ARG A 424 -23.01 -5.36 -8.94
C ARG A 424 -24.36 -4.95 -8.36
N ALA A 425 -25.08 -4.03 -9.00
CA ALA A 425 -26.44 -3.67 -8.59
C ALA A 425 -27.40 -4.89 -8.62
N GLY A 426 -27.02 -5.96 -9.33
CA GLY A 426 -27.65 -7.29 -9.25
C GLY A 426 -27.43 -8.04 -7.91
N GLY A 427 -26.72 -7.49 -6.92
CA GLY A 427 -26.39 -8.18 -5.66
C GLY A 427 -27.59 -8.60 -4.80
N LYS A 428 -28.75 -7.94 -4.92
CA LYS A 428 -30.02 -8.42 -4.32
C LYS A 428 -30.50 -9.74 -4.95
N GLU A 429 -30.13 -10.00 -6.19
CA GLU A 429 -30.44 -11.27 -6.88
C GLU A 429 -29.65 -12.43 -6.26
N LEU A 430 -28.43 -12.20 -5.76
CA LEU A 430 -27.56 -13.28 -5.25
C LEU A 430 -28.18 -14.03 -4.06
N SER A 431 -28.87 -13.33 -3.16
CA SER A 431 -29.60 -13.94 -2.04
C SER A 431 -30.89 -14.65 -2.47
N GLY A 432 -31.44 -14.30 -3.64
CA GLY A 432 -32.70 -14.84 -4.18
C GLY A 432 -32.52 -15.83 -5.32
N LEU A 433 -31.30 -16.32 -5.57
CA LEU A 433 -31.04 -17.28 -6.64
C LEU A 433 -31.83 -18.58 -6.41
N SER A 434 -32.47 -19.06 -7.47
CA SER A 434 -33.23 -20.31 -7.47
C SER A 434 -32.30 -21.49 -7.20
N ALA A 435 -32.65 -22.32 -6.22
CA ALA A 435 -31.91 -23.54 -5.89
C ALA A 435 -31.98 -24.62 -6.99
N ALA A 436 -32.90 -24.49 -7.96
CA ALA A 436 -32.98 -25.35 -9.14
C ALA A 436 -31.96 -24.93 -10.21
N ASP A 437 -31.75 -23.63 -10.37
CA ASP A 437 -30.86 -23.04 -11.37
C ASP A 437 -29.40 -22.97 -10.91
N TYR A 438 -29.22 -22.73 -9.60
CA TYR A 438 -27.94 -22.58 -8.92
C TYR A 438 -27.83 -23.58 -7.77
N PRO A 439 -27.76 -24.90 -8.06
CA PRO A 439 -27.76 -25.92 -7.02
C PRO A 439 -26.54 -25.92 -6.10
N GLY A 440 -25.41 -25.32 -6.51
CA GLY A 440 -24.21 -25.20 -5.68
C GLY A 440 -23.76 -26.52 -5.05
N ALA A 441 -23.60 -26.53 -3.73
CA ALA A 441 -23.19 -27.70 -2.95
C ALA A 441 -24.11 -28.92 -3.13
N ARG A 442 -25.40 -28.72 -3.43
CA ARG A 442 -26.34 -29.82 -3.68
C ARG A 442 -25.96 -30.64 -4.92
N ALA A 443 -25.22 -30.05 -5.86
CA ALA A 443 -24.70 -30.79 -7.01
C ALA A 443 -23.66 -31.85 -6.59
N LEU A 444 -22.91 -31.61 -5.51
CA LEU A 444 -21.98 -32.59 -4.93
C LEU A 444 -22.71 -33.57 -4.02
N VAL A 445 -23.46 -33.06 -3.05
CA VAL A 445 -24.02 -33.88 -1.96
C VAL A 445 -25.22 -34.71 -2.41
N ASN A 446 -26.08 -34.15 -3.27
CA ASN A 446 -27.32 -34.78 -3.69
C ASN A 446 -27.32 -35.18 -5.18
N HIS A 447 -26.19 -34.96 -5.89
CA HIS A 447 -26.05 -35.25 -7.32
C HIS A 447 -27.17 -34.65 -8.18
N VAL A 448 -27.68 -33.45 -7.81
CA VAL A 448 -28.74 -32.80 -8.58
C VAL A 448 -28.23 -32.34 -9.95
N ARG A 449 -29.13 -32.35 -10.94
CA ARG A 449 -28.83 -31.87 -12.29
C ARG A 449 -28.46 -30.38 -12.25
N VAL A 450 -27.37 -30.01 -12.92
CA VAL A 450 -26.91 -28.63 -13.05
C VAL A 450 -27.34 -28.08 -14.42
N PRO A 451 -28.22 -27.06 -14.48
CA PRO A 451 -28.55 -26.38 -15.73
C PRO A 451 -27.33 -25.67 -16.32
N LYS A 452 -27.31 -25.39 -17.63
CA LYS A 452 -26.24 -24.60 -18.25
C LYS A 452 -26.56 -23.11 -18.12
N LEU A 453 -26.07 -22.47 -17.07
CA LEU A 453 -26.25 -21.05 -16.81
C LEU A 453 -24.91 -20.36 -16.53
N ARG A 454 -24.88 -19.02 -16.63
CA ARG A 454 -23.72 -18.24 -16.20
C ARG A 454 -23.55 -18.42 -14.69
N MET A 455 -22.33 -18.68 -14.27
CA MET A 455 -21.99 -18.79 -12.84
C MET A 455 -22.33 -17.51 -12.07
N ARG A 456 -22.87 -17.65 -10.86
CA ARG A 456 -23.08 -16.56 -9.89
C ARG A 456 -22.48 -16.89 -8.51
N PRO A 457 -21.94 -15.93 -7.76
CA PRO A 457 -21.58 -14.59 -8.22
C PRO A 457 -20.55 -14.69 -9.36
N THR A 458 -20.59 -13.73 -10.28
CA THR A 458 -19.57 -13.60 -11.32
C THR A 458 -18.23 -13.20 -10.70
N VAL A 459 -17.14 -13.30 -11.45
CA VAL A 459 -15.80 -12.90 -10.96
C VAL A 459 -15.72 -11.41 -10.58
N LEU A 460 -16.63 -10.55 -11.06
CA LEU A 460 -16.69 -9.13 -10.72
C LEU A 460 -17.61 -8.82 -9.54
N GLU A 461 -18.58 -9.70 -9.28
CA GLU A 461 -19.51 -9.60 -8.14
C GLU A 461 -18.94 -10.21 -6.86
N VAL A 462 -18.09 -11.24 -6.99
CA VAL A 462 -17.70 -12.11 -5.88
C VAL A 462 -17.11 -11.36 -4.69
N LYS A 463 -16.32 -10.31 -4.93
CA LYS A 463 -15.67 -9.52 -3.88
C LYS A 463 -16.68 -8.86 -2.92
N GLU A 464 -17.87 -8.50 -3.43
CA GLU A 464 -18.94 -7.86 -2.67
C GLU A 464 -19.95 -8.87 -2.11
N ASP A 465 -19.81 -10.17 -2.42
CA ASP A 465 -20.57 -11.23 -1.78
C ASP A 465 -20.01 -11.48 -0.36
N LEU A 466 -20.41 -10.60 0.56
CA LEU A 466 -20.00 -10.57 1.95
C LEU A 466 -21.13 -11.08 2.87
N PRO A 467 -20.82 -11.78 3.97
CA PRO A 467 -21.80 -12.12 5.01
C PRO A 467 -22.49 -10.87 5.58
N ALA A 468 -23.71 -11.04 6.08
CA ALA A 468 -24.48 -9.95 6.69
C ALA A 468 -23.71 -9.31 7.86
N SER A 469 -23.05 -10.11 8.69
CA SER A 469 -22.20 -9.63 9.81
C SER A 469 -21.14 -8.63 9.40
N THR A 470 -20.50 -8.80 8.24
CA THR A 470 -19.51 -7.83 7.77
C THR A 470 -20.18 -6.50 7.41
N ARG A 471 -21.36 -6.55 6.77
CA ARG A 471 -22.10 -5.36 6.33
C ARG A 471 -22.75 -4.60 7.49
N ASP A 472 -23.17 -5.33 8.51
CA ASP A 472 -23.81 -4.80 9.71
C ASP A 472 -22.79 -4.28 10.74
N GLY A 473 -21.49 -4.47 10.51
CA GLY A 473 -20.43 -4.09 11.45
C GLY A 473 -20.32 -5.01 12.67
N CYS A 474 -20.77 -6.26 12.53
CA CYS A 474 -20.84 -7.28 13.59
C CYS A 474 -19.60 -8.18 13.69
N ILE A 475 -18.47 -7.73 13.14
CA ILE A 475 -17.15 -8.36 13.27
C ILE A 475 -16.13 -7.28 13.65
N SER A 476 -15.42 -7.49 14.76
CA SER A 476 -14.39 -6.55 15.21
C SER A 476 -13.22 -6.54 14.23
N ASP A 477 -12.74 -5.35 13.89
CA ASP A 477 -11.60 -5.18 12.96
C ASP A 477 -10.27 -5.68 13.56
N PHE A 478 -9.17 -5.47 12.82
CA PHE A 478 -7.87 -5.91 13.28
C PHE A 478 -7.42 -5.20 14.56
N VAL A 479 -7.73 -3.92 14.74
CA VAL A 479 -7.16 -3.07 15.81
C VAL A 479 -8.01 -3.10 17.09
N ASN A 480 -9.33 -3.10 16.96
CA ASN A 480 -10.26 -3.00 18.08
C ASN A 480 -10.45 -4.35 18.78
N PRO A 481 -10.10 -4.48 20.08
CA PRO A 481 -10.30 -5.72 20.84
C PRO A 481 -11.70 -5.83 21.45
N THR A 482 -12.58 -4.84 21.28
CA THR A 482 -13.95 -4.88 21.82
C THR A 482 -14.75 -6.02 21.18
N VAL A 483 -15.53 -6.72 21.99
CA VAL A 483 -16.47 -7.76 21.52
C VAL A 483 -17.75 -7.08 21.06
N VAL A 484 -18.13 -7.31 19.80
CA VAL A 484 -19.40 -6.86 19.21
C VAL A 484 -20.30 -8.07 19.01
N ASN A 485 -21.53 -7.98 19.51
CA ASN A 485 -22.54 -9.03 19.41
C ASN A 485 -23.70 -8.59 18.53
N CYS A 486 -24.08 -9.45 17.59
CA CYS A 486 -25.29 -9.32 16.80
C CYS A 486 -26.04 -10.64 16.79
N THR A 487 -27.34 -10.58 16.53
CA THR A 487 -28.22 -11.75 16.55
C THR A 487 -28.82 -11.95 15.16
N TYR A 488 -28.74 -13.19 14.69
CA TYR A 488 -29.28 -13.69 13.42
C TYR A 488 -30.11 -14.96 13.67
N GLY A 489 -30.69 -15.54 12.61
CA GLY A 489 -31.61 -16.68 12.74
C GLY A 489 -33.00 -16.24 13.18
N ASP A 490 -33.61 -16.98 14.09
CA ASP A 490 -34.86 -16.62 14.74
C ASP A 490 -34.58 -15.91 16.07
N ASN A 491 -34.73 -14.58 16.10
CA ASN A 491 -34.39 -13.75 17.26
C ASN A 491 -35.22 -14.07 18.51
N ASP A 492 -36.42 -14.62 18.33
CA ASP A 492 -37.35 -14.95 19.42
C ASP A 492 -37.13 -16.37 19.96
N ALA A 493 -36.21 -17.13 19.34
CA ALA A 493 -35.96 -18.49 19.74
C ALA A 493 -35.29 -18.60 21.13
N PRO A 494 -35.65 -19.63 21.91
CA PRO A 494 -35.03 -19.89 23.21
C PRO A 494 -33.63 -20.51 23.06
N ARG A 495 -33.40 -21.29 22.00
CA ARG A 495 -32.14 -21.97 21.73
C ARG A 495 -31.14 -21.05 21.04
N THR A 496 -29.87 -21.13 21.44
CA THR A 496 -28.79 -20.24 21.00
C THR A 496 -27.58 -21.01 20.52
N ILE A 497 -27.13 -20.72 19.30
CA ILE A 497 -25.79 -21.06 18.82
C ILE A 497 -24.93 -19.80 18.86
N ALA A 498 -23.84 -19.82 19.63
CA ALA A 498 -22.84 -18.76 19.59
C ALA A 498 -21.85 -19.03 18.44
N LEU A 499 -21.83 -18.19 17.41
CA LEU A 499 -20.87 -18.25 16.31
C LEU A 499 -19.61 -17.47 16.71
N ALA A 500 -18.53 -18.17 17.04
CA ALA A 500 -17.37 -17.56 17.67
C ALA A 500 -16.06 -17.85 16.93
N GLY A 501 -15.30 -16.80 16.62
CA GLY A 501 -13.95 -16.89 16.04
C GLY A 501 -13.67 -15.86 14.95
N GLY A 502 -12.91 -16.28 13.94
CA GLY A 502 -12.44 -15.42 12.86
C GLY A 502 -13.39 -15.33 11.68
N SER A 503 -12.91 -14.77 10.57
CA SER A 503 -13.65 -14.74 9.30
C SER A 503 -13.98 -16.13 8.73
N HIS A 504 -13.24 -17.16 9.14
CA HIS A 504 -13.52 -18.58 8.84
C HIS A 504 -14.59 -19.21 9.75
N ALA A 505 -14.93 -18.58 10.87
CA ALA A 505 -16.18 -18.87 11.56
C ALA A 505 -17.32 -18.07 10.90
N GLU A 506 -17.08 -16.79 10.62
CA GLU A 506 -18.06 -15.88 10.03
C GLU A 506 -18.68 -16.39 8.73
N HIS A 507 -17.90 -16.96 7.80
CA HIS A 507 -18.43 -17.33 6.49
C HIS A 507 -19.53 -18.42 6.53
N TRP A 508 -19.73 -19.09 7.67
CA TRP A 508 -20.80 -20.07 7.90
C TRP A 508 -22.13 -19.41 8.28
N LEU A 509 -22.11 -18.13 8.66
CA LEU A 509 -23.29 -17.37 9.10
C LEU A 509 -24.45 -17.43 8.10
N PRO A 510 -24.27 -17.30 6.77
CA PRO A 510 -25.39 -17.36 5.83
C PRO A 510 -26.19 -18.67 5.89
N ALA A 511 -25.54 -19.81 6.19
CA ALA A 511 -26.23 -21.08 6.38
C ALA A 511 -26.89 -21.17 7.76
N LEU A 512 -26.17 -20.74 8.81
CA LEU A 512 -26.68 -20.75 10.18
C LEU A 512 -27.89 -19.83 10.38
N ASP A 513 -27.91 -18.65 9.75
CA ASP A 513 -29.05 -17.73 9.75
C ASP A 513 -30.28 -18.37 9.08
N LEU A 514 -30.09 -19.02 7.92
CA LEU A 514 -31.17 -19.74 7.25
C LEU A 514 -31.72 -20.89 8.12
N LEU A 515 -30.84 -21.72 8.67
CA LEU A 515 -31.22 -22.83 9.54
C LEU A 515 -31.89 -22.35 10.83
N GLY A 516 -31.41 -21.25 11.42
CA GLY A 516 -31.98 -20.66 12.63
C GLY A 516 -33.43 -20.24 12.45
N ARG A 517 -33.75 -19.65 11.30
CA ARG A 517 -35.14 -19.29 10.92
C ARG A 517 -36.02 -20.50 10.63
N LEU A 518 -35.44 -21.55 10.02
CA LEU A 518 -36.19 -22.76 9.66
C LEU A 518 -36.46 -23.68 10.86
N HIS A 519 -35.56 -23.69 11.83
CA HIS A 519 -35.57 -24.66 12.95
C HIS A 519 -35.61 -23.98 14.33
N HIS A 520 -36.02 -22.71 14.38
CA HIS A 520 -36.26 -21.94 15.61
C HIS A 520 -35.08 -21.93 16.59
N PHE A 521 -33.93 -21.41 16.15
CA PHE A 521 -32.80 -21.05 17.02
C PHE A 521 -32.17 -19.72 16.60
N LYS A 522 -31.60 -18.99 17.56
CA LYS A 522 -30.84 -17.76 17.30
C LYS A 522 -29.35 -18.03 17.17
N VAL A 523 -28.69 -17.23 16.35
CA VAL A 523 -27.24 -17.25 16.16
C VAL A 523 -26.68 -15.94 16.69
N VAL A 524 -25.88 -16.00 17.75
CA VAL A 524 -25.24 -14.82 18.33
C VAL A 524 -23.78 -14.78 17.91
N THR A 525 -23.34 -13.70 17.26
CA THR A 525 -21.98 -13.59 16.72
C THR A 525 -20.99 -13.07 17.77
N TYR A 526 -19.82 -13.69 17.82
CA TYR A 526 -18.63 -13.25 18.55
C TYR A 526 -17.46 -13.34 17.57
N LEU A 527 -17.29 -12.31 16.75
CA LEU A 527 -16.39 -12.37 15.60
C LEU A 527 -15.28 -11.32 15.68
N LYS A 528 -14.06 -11.71 15.29
CA LYS A 528 -12.93 -10.80 15.10
C LYS A 528 -12.08 -11.18 13.89
N MET A 529 -11.78 -10.22 13.03
CA MET A 529 -10.99 -10.46 11.82
C MET A 529 -9.64 -11.12 12.13
N GLY A 530 -9.30 -12.17 11.39
CA GLY A 530 -8.02 -12.88 11.53
C GLY A 530 -7.80 -13.60 12.88
N CYS A 531 -8.82 -13.73 13.75
CA CYS A 531 -8.64 -14.22 15.11
C CYS A 531 -9.37 -15.54 15.36
N ALA A 532 -8.63 -16.64 15.39
CA ALA A 532 -9.13 -17.93 15.85
C ALA A 532 -9.36 -17.93 17.37
N LEU A 533 -10.36 -18.68 17.87
CA LEU A 533 -10.40 -19.01 19.30
C LEU A 533 -9.22 -19.93 19.60
N SER A 534 -8.22 -19.42 20.31
CA SER A 534 -7.04 -20.19 20.71
C SER A 534 -6.41 -19.66 22.01
N THR A 535 -5.67 -20.52 22.71
CA THR A 535 -4.89 -20.14 23.89
C THR A 535 -3.47 -19.69 23.58
N GLU A 536 -3.20 -19.34 22.32
CA GLU A 536 -1.89 -18.84 21.89
C GLU A 536 -1.55 -17.52 22.60
N GLN A 537 -0.35 -17.43 23.18
CA GLN A 537 0.08 -16.24 23.94
C GLN A 537 0.40 -15.06 23.03
N VAL A 538 0.93 -15.34 21.84
CA VAL A 538 1.24 -14.35 20.81
C VAL A 538 0.63 -14.82 19.50
N PRO A 539 -0.70 -14.69 19.30
CA PRO A 539 -1.33 -15.04 18.04
C PRO A 539 -0.66 -14.30 16.89
N LEU A 540 -0.58 -14.91 15.71
CA LEU A 540 0.00 -14.28 14.53
C LEU A 540 -1.08 -14.01 13.48
N ILE A 541 -0.99 -12.87 12.80
CA ILE A 541 -1.81 -12.63 11.61
C ILE A 541 -1.31 -13.53 10.50
N MET A 542 -2.18 -14.42 10.01
CA MET A 542 -1.83 -15.34 8.94
C MET A 542 -1.63 -14.56 7.63
N GLY A 543 -0.48 -14.79 6.97
CA GLY A 543 -0.07 -14.10 5.75
C GLY A 543 1.22 -13.30 5.93
N ASN A 544 1.29 -12.44 6.96
CA ASN A 544 2.48 -11.63 7.25
C ASN A 544 3.21 -12.02 8.55
N ASN A 545 2.65 -12.94 9.34
CA ASN A 545 3.18 -13.43 10.62
C ASN A 545 3.43 -12.32 11.65
N ALA A 546 2.70 -11.20 11.56
CA ALA A 546 2.79 -10.13 12.53
C ALA A 546 2.18 -10.57 13.88
N PRO A 547 2.82 -10.25 15.03
CA PRO A 547 2.22 -10.45 16.34
C PRO A 547 0.87 -9.76 16.47
N TYR A 548 -0.11 -10.46 17.05
CA TYR A 548 -1.50 -10.04 17.12
C TYR A 548 -2.07 -10.03 18.55
N PRO A 549 -1.54 -9.18 19.46
CA PRO A 549 -1.94 -9.18 20.87
C PRO A 549 -3.41 -8.83 21.10
N GLN A 550 -4.01 -8.01 20.22
CA GLN A 550 -5.43 -7.64 20.30
C GLN A 550 -6.34 -8.85 20.08
N CYS A 551 -5.91 -9.86 19.31
CA CYS A 551 -6.62 -11.12 19.20
C CYS A 551 -6.63 -11.87 20.53
N ARG A 552 -5.48 -11.97 21.22
CA ARG A 552 -5.41 -12.62 22.54
C ARG A 552 -6.35 -11.97 23.54
N GLN A 553 -6.31 -10.64 23.66
CA GLN A 553 -7.18 -9.87 24.55
C GLN A 553 -8.66 -10.10 24.24
N TRP A 554 -9.02 -10.11 22.95
CA TRP A 554 -10.38 -10.36 22.51
C TRP A 554 -10.83 -11.80 22.82
N VAL A 555 -9.97 -12.81 22.64
CA VAL A 555 -10.30 -14.21 22.97
C VAL A 555 -10.56 -14.35 24.47
N GLU A 556 -9.73 -13.76 25.34
CA GLU A 556 -9.95 -13.81 26.79
C GLU A 556 -11.31 -13.23 27.19
N THR A 557 -11.64 -12.05 26.63
CA THR A 557 -12.92 -11.37 26.88
C THR A 557 -14.09 -12.18 26.33
N THR A 558 -13.96 -12.71 25.12
CA THR A 558 -14.99 -13.51 24.44
C THR A 558 -15.25 -14.82 25.18
N MET A 559 -14.21 -15.51 25.64
CA MET A 559 -14.37 -16.76 26.39
C MET A 559 -15.09 -16.55 27.72
N ALA A 560 -14.74 -15.49 28.47
CA ALA A 560 -15.46 -15.14 29.70
C ALA A 560 -16.94 -14.82 29.40
N LYS A 561 -17.21 -14.13 28.30
CA LYS A 561 -18.56 -13.80 27.87
C LYS A 561 -19.36 -15.03 27.43
N LEU A 562 -18.78 -15.96 26.67
CA LEU A 562 -19.42 -17.21 26.28
C LEU A 562 -19.80 -18.06 27.50
N VAL A 563 -18.92 -18.12 28.51
CA VAL A 563 -19.22 -18.81 29.79
C VAL A 563 -20.37 -18.14 30.53
N THR A 564 -20.46 -16.81 30.48
CA THR A 564 -21.53 -16.04 31.13
C THR A 564 -22.86 -16.16 30.39
N ASP A 565 -22.83 -16.04 29.06
CA ASP A 565 -24.03 -16.04 28.21
C ASP A 565 -24.65 -17.44 28.08
N ARG A 566 -23.87 -18.50 28.35
CA ARG A 566 -24.29 -19.92 28.35
C ARG A 566 -25.13 -20.34 27.14
N PRO A 567 -24.58 -20.22 25.90
CA PRO A 567 -25.26 -20.72 24.71
C PRO A 567 -25.43 -22.24 24.75
N ASP A 568 -26.41 -22.77 24.03
CA ASP A 568 -26.60 -24.22 23.92
C ASP A 568 -25.43 -24.88 23.18
N TYR A 569 -24.85 -24.19 22.20
CA TYR A 569 -23.65 -24.62 21.48
C TYR A 569 -22.76 -23.43 21.11
N VAL A 570 -21.44 -23.64 21.10
CA VAL A 570 -20.47 -22.73 20.46
C VAL A 570 -20.05 -23.33 19.12
N PHE A 571 -20.36 -22.63 18.02
CA PHE A 571 -19.90 -22.99 16.68
C PHE A 571 -18.57 -22.29 16.38
N THR A 572 -17.53 -23.07 16.11
CA THR A 572 -16.18 -22.55 15.85
C THR A 572 -15.34 -23.50 14.99
N THR A 573 -14.28 -22.98 14.36
CA THR A 573 -13.36 -23.79 13.53
C THR A 573 -12.50 -24.72 14.38
N SER A 574 -12.30 -25.97 13.96
CA SER A 574 -11.53 -26.99 14.69
C SER A 574 -10.21 -27.39 14.03
N THR A 575 -9.95 -26.97 12.79
CA THR A 575 -8.67 -27.15 12.08
C THR A 575 -8.17 -25.84 11.46
N ARG A 576 -6.95 -25.87 10.89
CA ARG A 576 -6.26 -24.80 10.14
C ARG A 576 -5.34 -25.43 9.09
N PRO A 577 -4.97 -24.74 8.00
CA PRO A 577 -3.95 -25.24 7.07
C PRO A 577 -2.57 -25.35 7.73
N TRP A 578 -1.72 -26.25 7.22
CA TRP A 578 -0.30 -26.25 7.54
C TRP A 578 0.42 -25.07 6.88
N ASN A 579 1.31 -24.41 7.61
CA ASN A 579 2.17 -23.34 7.06
C ASN A 579 3.43 -23.87 6.34
N ILE A 580 3.80 -25.13 6.57
CA ILE A 580 5.09 -25.71 6.15
C ILE A 580 4.96 -26.92 5.22
N ARG A 581 3.74 -27.44 5.04
CA ARG A 581 3.44 -28.64 4.23
C ARG A 581 1.99 -28.59 3.74
N SER A 582 1.62 -29.53 2.89
CA SER A 582 0.23 -29.69 2.41
C SER A 582 -0.70 -30.22 3.50
N GLY A 583 -2.01 -29.99 3.29
CA GLY A 583 -3.07 -30.46 4.19
C GLY A 583 -3.36 -29.52 5.36
N ASP A 584 -4.30 -29.93 6.21
CA ASP A 584 -4.74 -29.21 7.41
C ASP A 584 -4.35 -29.95 8.70
N VAL A 585 -4.45 -29.24 9.82
CA VAL A 585 -4.09 -29.69 11.16
C VAL A 585 -5.07 -29.17 12.19
N MET A 586 -5.29 -29.94 13.27
CA MET A 586 -5.88 -29.45 14.50
C MET A 586 -4.79 -28.77 15.35
N PRO A 587 -4.86 -27.44 15.60
CA PRO A 587 -3.85 -26.76 16.40
C PRO A 587 -3.95 -27.13 17.89
N ALA A 588 -2.82 -27.46 18.52
CA ALA A 588 -2.77 -27.78 19.95
C ALA A 588 -3.29 -26.62 20.86
N THR A 589 -3.20 -25.38 20.38
CA THR A 589 -3.71 -24.19 21.08
C THR A 589 -5.24 -24.12 21.16
N TYR A 590 -5.97 -25.01 20.47
CA TYR A 590 -7.43 -25.10 20.58
C TYR A 590 -7.87 -25.92 21.79
N ILE A 591 -7.00 -26.80 22.32
CA ILE A 591 -7.30 -27.68 23.46
C ILE A 591 -7.76 -26.87 24.67
N GLY A 592 -7.08 -25.76 24.99
CA GLY A 592 -7.45 -24.93 26.14
C GLY A 592 -8.81 -24.23 26.00
N ILE A 593 -9.23 -23.93 24.76
CA ILE A 593 -10.57 -23.40 24.48
C ILE A 593 -11.62 -24.48 24.75
N TRP A 594 -11.40 -25.69 24.23
CA TRP A 594 -12.33 -26.80 24.42
C TRP A 594 -12.41 -27.26 25.86
N GLN A 595 -11.29 -27.24 26.59
CA GLN A 595 -11.25 -27.50 28.02
C GLN A 595 -12.13 -26.49 28.78
N THR A 596 -11.94 -25.19 28.51
CA THR A 596 -12.71 -24.13 29.19
C THR A 596 -14.22 -24.26 28.96
N LEU A 597 -14.64 -24.53 27.71
CA LEU A 597 -16.05 -24.74 27.39
C LEU A 597 -16.59 -26.03 28.03
N SER A 598 -15.81 -27.11 28.03
CA SER A 598 -16.19 -28.39 28.61
C SER A 598 -16.31 -28.33 30.13
N ASP A 599 -15.38 -27.66 30.82
CA ASP A 599 -15.40 -27.44 32.27
C ASP A 599 -16.64 -26.64 32.70
N ASN A 600 -17.15 -25.81 31.80
CA ASN A 600 -18.37 -25.04 32.00
C ASN A 600 -19.61 -25.73 31.42
N ASN A 601 -19.53 -26.99 30.96
CA ASN A 601 -20.62 -27.76 30.37
C ASN A 601 -21.30 -27.04 29.18
N ILE A 602 -20.50 -26.44 28.30
CA ILE A 602 -20.94 -25.77 27.07
C ILE A 602 -20.51 -26.64 25.87
N PRO A 603 -21.46 -27.25 25.15
CA PRO A 603 -21.19 -28.03 23.94
C PRO A 603 -20.54 -27.23 22.80
N ILE A 604 -19.76 -27.90 21.97
CA ILE A 604 -18.96 -27.28 20.90
C ILE A 604 -19.31 -27.94 19.57
N LEU A 605 -19.75 -27.14 18.59
CA LEU A 605 -19.83 -27.53 17.18
C LEU A 605 -18.50 -27.15 16.51
N GLY A 606 -17.56 -28.08 16.48
CA GLY A 606 -16.22 -27.88 15.92
C GLY A 606 -16.22 -28.18 14.42
N VAL A 607 -16.28 -27.16 13.57
CA VAL A 607 -16.28 -27.35 12.12
C VAL A 607 -14.85 -27.43 11.58
N ARG A 608 -14.54 -28.46 10.78
CA ARG A 608 -13.29 -28.52 10.03
C ARG A 608 -13.19 -27.30 9.11
N ASP A 609 -12.04 -26.66 9.10
CA ASP A 609 -11.83 -25.45 8.31
C ASP A 609 -11.93 -25.75 6.80
N THR A 610 -12.26 -24.73 6.02
CA THR A 610 -12.43 -24.87 4.57
C THR A 610 -11.07 -25.01 3.89
N PRO A 611 -10.99 -25.60 2.68
CA PRO A 611 -9.73 -25.68 1.94
C PRO A 611 -9.17 -24.28 1.62
N TRP A 612 -7.89 -24.06 1.92
CA TRP A 612 -7.16 -22.83 1.56
C TRP A 612 -6.48 -23.05 0.21
N LEU A 613 -6.97 -22.41 -0.86
CA LEU A 613 -6.43 -22.57 -2.20
C LEU A 613 -5.01 -22.01 -2.28
N VAL A 614 -4.03 -22.91 -2.33
CA VAL A 614 -2.61 -22.59 -2.45
C VAL A 614 -2.03 -23.34 -3.65
N LYS A 615 -1.34 -22.62 -4.55
CA LYS A 615 -0.53 -23.21 -5.63
C LYS A 615 0.91 -22.75 -5.48
N ASP A 616 1.87 -23.67 -5.55
CA ASP A 616 3.30 -23.40 -5.40
C ASP A 616 3.66 -22.60 -4.13
N GLY A 617 2.95 -22.88 -3.03
CA GLY A 617 3.12 -22.21 -1.75
C GLY A 617 2.64 -20.74 -1.73
N GLN A 618 1.78 -20.33 -2.67
CA GLN A 618 1.17 -19.01 -2.72
C GLN A 618 -0.36 -19.08 -2.72
N PRO A 619 -1.06 -18.14 -2.07
CA PRO A 619 -2.51 -18.02 -2.17
C PRO A 619 -2.94 -17.91 -3.64
N PHE A 620 -3.85 -18.79 -4.05
CA PHE A 620 -4.35 -18.85 -5.42
C PHE A 620 -5.79 -18.35 -5.47
N ASN A 621 -6.03 -17.26 -6.20
CA ASN A 621 -7.37 -16.70 -6.34
C ASN A 621 -8.10 -17.32 -7.55
N PRO A 622 -9.16 -18.11 -7.34
CA PRO A 622 -9.86 -18.77 -8.44
C PRO A 622 -10.60 -17.76 -9.34
N ALA A 623 -11.04 -16.62 -8.82
CA ALA A 623 -11.70 -15.59 -9.63
C ALA A 623 -10.75 -14.98 -10.67
N ASP A 624 -9.47 -14.78 -10.30
CA ASP A 624 -8.44 -14.31 -11.22
C ASP A 624 -8.17 -15.33 -12.35
N CYS A 625 -8.14 -16.63 -12.01
CA CYS A 625 -7.98 -17.71 -12.99
C CYS A 625 -9.18 -17.80 -13.95
N LEU A 626 -10.40 -17.74 -13.42
CA LEU A 626 -11.63 -17.77 -14.23
C LEU A 626 -11.71 -16.56 -15.16
N ALA A 627 -11.23 -15.39 -14.71
CA ALA A 627 -11.12 -14.19 -15.53
C ALA A 627 -10.10 -14.31 -16.68
N LYS A 628 -9.04 -15.13 -16.54
CA LYS A 628 -8.05 -15.43 -17.59
C LYS A 628 -8.47 -16.63 -18.48
N ALA A 629 -9.78 -16.80 -18.72
CA ALA A 629 -10.35 -17.89 -19.51
C ALA A 629 -10.17 -19.31 -18.92
N GLY A 630 -9.87 -19.43 -17.62
CA GLY A 630 -9.93 -20.71 -16.91
C GLY A 630 -11.35 -21.22 -16.73
N ASN A 631 -11.48 -22.48 -16.31
CA ASN A 631 -12.75 -23.12 -15.98
C ASN A 631 -12.73 -23.69 -14.55
N SER A 632 -13.84 -24.30 -14.15
CA SER A 632 -14.01 -24.83 -12.79
C SER A 632 -12.91 -25.81 -12.35
N GLU A 633 -12.37 -26.62 -13.27
CA GLU A 633 -11.33 -27.62 -12.99
C GLU A 633 -9.93 -27.03 -13.08
N SER A 634 -9.62 -26.27 -14.12
CA SER A 634 -8.28 -25.64 -14.26
C SER A 634 -8.01 -24.63 -13.14
N CYS A 635 -9.07 -23.98 -12.65
CA CYS A 635 -9.03 -23.09 -11.50
C CYS A 635 -9.28 -23.81 -10.16
N GLY A 636 -9.32 -25.14 -10.15
CA GLY A 636 -9.28 -25.93 -8.94
C GLY A 636 -7.86 -26.20 -8.45
N VAL A 637 -7.77 -26.84 -7.28
CA VAL A 637 -6.55 -27.37 -6.67
C VAL A 637 -6.80 -28.82 -6.25
N LYS A 638 -5.75 -29.65 -6.19
CA LYS A 638 -5.88 -31.04 -5.72
C LYS A 638 -6.29 -31.04 -4.26
N ARG A 639 -7.23 -31.91 -3.89
CA ARG A 639 -7.73 -32.00 -2.51
C ARG A 639 -6.62 -32.35 -1.53
N SER A 640 -5.76 -33.30 -1.88
CA SER A 640 -4.61 -33.76 -1.07
C SER A 640 -3.61 -32.65 -0.74
N ASP A 641 -3.57 -31.60 -1.55
CA ASP A 641 -2.65 -30.48 -1.31
C ASP A 641 -3.20 -29.54 -0.22
N LEU A 642 -4.52 -29.55 -0.01
CA LEU A 642 -5.24 -28.60 0.85
C LEU A 642 -5.77 -29.20 2.14
N LEU A 643 -6.23 -30.45 2.08
CA LEU A 643 -6.85 -31.16 3.20
C LEU A 643 -6.10 -32.47 3.45
N SER A 644 -5.86 -32.76 4.72
CA SER A 644 -5.35 -34.06 5.16
C SER A 644 -6.42 -35.14 4.97
N ASP A 645 -6.03 -36.37 4.66
CA ASP A 645 -7.00 -37.47 4.52
C ASP A 645 -7.78 -37.72 5.82
N HIS A 646 -7.11 -37.53 6.96
CA HIS A 646 -7.69 -37.64 8.29
C HIS A 646 -8.02 -36.27 8.89
N ASN A 647 -9.22 -36.12 9.45
CA ASN A 647 -9.60 -34.96 10.23
C ASN A 647 -9.06 -35.09 11.67
N GLY A 648 -7.97 -34.39 11.98
CA GLY A 648 -7.32 -34.46 13.29
C GLY A 648 -8.18 -34.01 14.47
N THR A 649 -9.32 -33.34 14.26
CA THR A 649 -10.28 -33.06 15.34
C THR A 649 -10.87 -34.35 15.93
N LEU A 650 -11.01 -35.41 15.11
CA LEU A 650 -11.60 -36.69 15.53
C LEU A 650 -10.79 -37.39 16.63
N ASP A 651 -9.48 -37.13 16.71
CA ASP A 651 -8.60 -37.76 17.71
C ASP A 651 -8.90 -37.29 19.15
N PHE A 652 -9.64 -36.19 19.30
CA PHE A 652 -9.89 -35.53 20.58
C PHE A 652 -11.31 -35.74 21.12
N VAL A 653 -12.21 -36.37 20.37
CA VAL A 653 -13.62 -36.55 20.79
C VAL A 653 -13.78 -37.43 22.03
N ALA A 654 -12.86 -38.38 22.24
CA ALA A 654 -12.83 -39.21 23.43
C ALA A 654 -12.41 -38.42 24.67
N GLN A 655 -11.48 -37.46 24.51
CA GLN A 655 -11.03 -36.58 25.58
C GLN A 655 -12.05 -35.48 25.88
N PHE A 656 -12.76 -34.98 24.86
CA PHE A 656 -13.75 -33.93 24.97
C PHE A 656 -15.12 -34.41 24.44
N PRO A 657 -15.92 -35.11 25.26
CA PRO A 657 -17.23 -35.64 24.81
C PRO A 657 -18.23 -34.56 24.36
N LEU A 658 -18.06 -33.32 24.82
CA LEU A 658 -18.86 -32.16 24.44
C LEU A 658 -18.42 -31.52 23.11
N LEU A 659 -17.27 -31.92 22.56
CA LEU A 659 -16.84 -31.57 21.21
C LEU A 659 -17.56 -32.44 20.20
N LYS A 660 -18.31 -31.79 19.30
CA LYS A 660 -19.08 -32.41 18.22
C LYS A 660 -18.51 -31.94 16.88
N PRO A 661 -17.63 -32.75 16.25
CA PRO A 661 -17.01 -32.37 14.99
C PRO A 661 -18.03 -32.33 13.84
N ILE A 662 -17.89 -31.35 12.96
CA ILE A 662 -18.61 -31.23 11.68
C ILE A 662 -17.55 -31.22 10.57
N ASP A 663 -17.73 -32.05 9.55
CA ASP A 663 -16.85 -32.08 8.38
C ASP A 663 -17.68 -31.92 7.10
N LEU A 664 -17.47 -30.80 6.42
CA LEU A 664 -18.19 -30.42 5.20
C LEU A 664 -17.27 -30.44 3.98
N SER A 665 -16.09 -31.06 4.10
CA SER A 665 -15.10 -31.13 3.02
C SER A 665 -15.69 -31.76 1.75
N ASP A 666 -16.58 -32.75 1.88
CA ASP A 666 -17.22 -33.41 0.72
C ASP A 666 -18.38 -32.61 0.12
N ALA A 667 -18.86 -31.58 0.83
CA ALA A 667 -19.80 -30.60 0.30
C ALA A 667 -19.09 -29.42 -0.37
N ILE A 668 -17.75 -29.38 -0.35
CA ILE A 668 -16.92 -28.30 -0.91
C ILE A 668 -16.02 -28.85 -2.02
N CYS A 669 -15.37 -29.99 -1.79
CA CYS A 669 -14.43 -30.63 -2.70
C CYS A 669 -14.95 -31.97 -3.19
N ARG A 670 -14.59 -32.31 -4.43
CA ARG A 670 -14.68 -33.66 -4.96
C ARG A 670 -13.58 -34.54 -4.32
N PRO A 671 -13.61 -35.88 -4.50
CA PRO A 671 -12.63 -36.77 -3.88
C PRO A 671 -11.17 -36.43 -4.21
N ASP A 672 -10.90 -35.91 -5.40
CA ASP A 672 -9.57 -35.64 -5.94
C ASP A 672 -9.25 -34.13 -6.05
N THR A 673 -10.26 -33.27 -6.20
CA THR A 673 -10.05 -31.84 -6.42
C THR A 673 -11.09 -30.95 -5.73
N CYS A 674 -10.61 -29.81 -5.22
CA CYS A 674 -11.43 -28.69 -4.81
C CYS A 674 -11.57 -27.73 -6.00
N ARG A 675 -12.74 -27.73 -6.65
CA ARG A 675 -13.02 -26.92 -7.84
C ARG A 675 -13.31 -25.47 -7.47
N ALA A 676 -13.12 -24.55 -8.42
CA ALA A 676 -13.50 -23.16 -8.21
C ALA A 676 -15.03 -22.96 -8.21
N VAL A 677 -15.76 -23.76 -8.99
CA VAL A 677 -17.18 -23.56 -9.29
C VAL A 677 -17.94 -24.86 -9.23
N GLU A 678 -19.07 -24.89 -8.54
CA GLU A 678 -19.89 -26.10 -8.48
C GLU A 678 -21.37 -25.74 -8.54
N GLY A 679 -22.15 -26.50 -9.31
CA GLY A 679 -23.58 -26.23 -9.47
C GLY A 679 -23.94 -24.80 -9.90
N ASN A 680 -23.19 -24.21 -10.85
CA ASN A 680 -23.28 -22.80 -11.27
C ASN A 680 -22.94 -21.75 -10.20
N VAL A 681 -22.35 -22.15 -9.08
CA VAL A 681 -22.02 -21.25 -7.98
C VAL A 681 -20.52 -21.16 -7.77
N LEU A 682 -19.98 -19.93 -7.76
CA LEU A 682 -18.58 -19.68 -7.42
C LEU A 682 -18.38 -19.97 -5.93
N ILE A 683 -17.51 -20.93 -5.61
CA ILE A 683 -17.35 -21.43 -4.24
C ILE A 683 -16.61 -20.42 -3.37
N TYR A 684 -15.55 -19.82 -3.91
CA TYR A 684 -14.57 -19.05 -3.15
C TYR A 684 -14.61 -17.56 -3.50
N ARG A 685 -14.64 -16.72 -2.46
CA ARG A 685 -14.57 -15.25 -2.59
C ARG A 685 -13.15 -14.75 -2.87
N ASP A 686 -12.22 -15.38 -2.20
CA ASP A 686 -10.79 -15.12 -2.21
C ASP A 686 -10.10 -16.49 -2.04
N PRO A 687 -8.77 -16.60 -1.86
CA PRO A 687 -8.12 -17.91 -1.81
C PRO A 687 -8.63 -18.87 -0.72
N HIS A 688 -9.38 -18.41 0.30
CA HIS A 688 -9.72 -19.27 1.44
C HIS A 688 -11.12 -19.05 2.04
N HIS A 689 -11.82 -17.96 1.74
CA HIS A 689 -13.21 -17.77 2.19
C HIS A 689 -14.22 -18.29 1.18
N LEU A 690 -15.27 -18.95 1.67
CA LEU A 690 -16.42 -19.34 0.88
C LEU A 690 -17.35 -18.15 0.61
N THR A 691 -18.01 -18.15 -0.54
CA THR A 691 -19.03 -17.16 -0.86
C THR A 691 -20.31 -17.40 -0.05
N PRO A 692 -20.97 -16.35 0.47
CA PRO A 692 -22.30 -16.47 1.05
C PRO A 692 -23.31 -17.15 0.11
N THR A 693 -23.18 -16.91 -1.20
CA THR A 693 -24.02 -17.58 -2.21
C THR A 693 -23.84 -19.10 -2.16
N TYR A 694 -22.61 -19.62 -2.15
CA TYR A 694 -22.37 -21.05 -2.02
C TYR A 694 -22.84 -21.58 -0.66
N MET A 695 -22.58 -20.83 0.41
CA MET A 695 -22.95 -21.23 1.78
C MET A 695 -24.46 -21.47 1.94
N ARG A 696 -25.31 -20.65 1.30
CA ARG A 696 -26.78 -20.88 1.31
C ARG A 696 -27.16 -22.21 0.65
N THR A 697 -26.47 -22.62 -0.42
CA THR A 697 -26.72 -23.92 -1.08
C THR A 697 -26.24 -25.11 -0.25
N LEU A 698 -25.26 -24.88 0.64
CA LEU A 698 -24.67 -25.87 1.54
C LEU A 698 -25.48 -26.04 2.84
N ALA A 699 -26.34 -25.07 3.17
CA ALA A 699 -27.15 -25.07 4.39
C ALA A 699 -27.91 -26.37 4.67
N PRO A 700 -28.52 -27.08 3.70
CA PRO A 700 -29.17 -28.36 3.97
C PRO A 700 -28.23 -29.45 4.51
N GLU A 701 -26.99 -29.52 4.01
CA GLU A 701 -26.01 -30.51 4.47
C GLU A 701 -25.43 -30.14 5.84
N LEU A 702 -25.12 -28.87 6.08
CA LEU A 702 -24.78 -28.38 7.41
C LEU A 702 -25.92 -28.67 8.41
N GLY A 703 -27.15 -28.40 8.00
CA GLY A 703 -28.35 -28.66 8.78
C GLY A 703 -28.51 -30.14 9.13
N ARG A 704 -28.29 -31.04 8.17
CA ARG A 704 -28.32 -32.50 8.41
C ARG A 704 -27.35 -32.93 9.51
N GLN A 705 -26.12 -32.41 9.49
CA GLN A 705 -25.12 -32.74 10.51
C GLN A 705 -25.46 -32.11 11.87
N ILE A 706 -25.90 -30.84 11.91
CA ILE A 706 -26.33 -30.21 13.16
C ILE A 706 -27.53 -30.95 13.76
N ALA A 707 -28.54 -31.31 12.96
CA ALA A 707 -29.72 -32.05 13.42
C ALA A 707 -29.32 -33.37 14.09
N ALA A 708 -28.42 -34.12 13.45
CA ALA A 708 -27.92 -35.39 13.99
C ALA A 708 -27.17 -35.22 15.31
N ILE A 709 -26.46 -34.09 15.49
CA ILE A 709 -25.71 -33.78 16.71
C ILE A 709 -26.64 -33.30 17.84
N THR A 710 -27.57 -32.40 17.53
CA THR A 710 -28.35 -31.67 18.53
C THR A 710 -29.70 -32.32 18.85
N GLY A 711 -30.26 -33.09 17.92
CA GLY A 711 -31.62 -33.64 18.00
C GLY A 711 -32.71 -32.57 17.99
N TRP A 712 -32.43 -31.37 17.48
CA TRP A 712 -33.34 -30.24 17.57
C TRP A 712 -34.51 -30.28 16.59
N TRP A 713 -34.35 -30.96 15.44
CA TRP A 713 -35.36 -31.12 14.38
C TRP A 713 -35.20 -32.44 13.63
#